data_AF-A0AAN7CD99-F1
#
_entry.id   AF-A0AAN7CD99-F1
#
_cell.length_a   1.000
_cell.length_b   1.000
_cell.length_c   1.000
_cell.angle_alpha   90.00
_cell.angle_beta   90.00
_cell.angle_gamma   90.00
#
_symmetry.space_group_name_H-M   'P 1'
#
loop_
_entity.id
_entity.type
_entity.pdbx_description
1 polymer ?
#
loop_
_entity_poly.entity_id
_entity_poly.type
_entity_poly.pdbx_seq_one_letter_code
_entity_poly.pdbx_strand_id
1 'polypeptide(L)'
;MNSDASNPELESFREQWRAEVRAKHGAAGSSRQQQQQHQSAVAGPSSTARPRAAPTAQPRGKPPRPAEKAPVQEQDDDYVQSRLFDEAVAAAPAPPSLDEDRPEGKEKGEPVSALDHYEKAVEREAAGNLGDSLRLYRKAFRISSQMDDRVDQKYKNKHFPKQPPKPAQAASSTGTRSPAGVSAQMEQPRSMTDLIASFSLLSISPAPPEVEGMPPPRCRLAEIPEEILVHILLDLAVLDAGDFVRLSQVCKRLAYLVATEDRIWRRICLGNEFGFGGMHYYWQRQITWEPLTEEDLIREATEAEAAVSTDTDSDTPPLPPLTLSERAQRQAQESAANTLAFYHSLYSRSWLRMFRLRPRIRFNGCYISTVNYTRAGEANANHVTWGSPVHIVTYYRYLRFFRDGTAISLLTTAEPADVVHHLTREAVALHRGGANPHLPSAVAQTALKGRWRLAREADNPGASLSEVEGDVMVETEGISNLCRSSPLYPYISPACGDKQHGFGPLSFLASVYDLDTLDTRFTTPSSVPYRAAIGKREDDAKPDKRAEPSKWGTLEFYVYYLVFLTAVPYMFWIAYDVSRRTDGPAISQDVSDAQYHTFRTNLPYMALLLVFHPLLRKVWNAVYPAPQNVKAGRMNSPEAAEARLSQRASFDYAFALLYLVILHGFSAAKILLILTVNYKLATGLPRKYIPAVTWLFNICLLFANELCEGYKFRDLALLVTGPPAKDLVADTPSLVKLGEWLDSYGGLMSRWEVLFNITVLRLISFSLDYYWSLDRRSSSPIEKQLDPANLSERDRISIPASPNDYSFRNYLAYAIYAPLYLTGPIITFNDYISQQRYQPATLSRSRTFKYAVRFALVLLAMELVLHYDYVGAISKSSPDWASYTPAQISLLSYFNLHIIWLKLLLPWRFFRLWSLVDGVDPPENMLRCVSDNYSTLSFWRGWHRSYYRWLLRYIYIPLGGSSFRSGAEAVRTVVTYLVVFTFVALWHDIKLNLLIWGWLVVVFFLPEIAAAYLFPRRKWESRPTAYRMLCCAGGVGNVLMMISANLVGFAVGLDGLESIVKGIFRDYSGLVFLVTACSALFVGIQVMFEIRQSELRRGINLKC
;
A
#
# COMPACT_ATOMS: atom_id res chain seq x y z
N MET A 1 -2.25 -0.57 -63.60
CA MET A 1 -2.16 0.88 -63.32
C MET A 1 -1.50 1.00 -61.96
N ASN A 2 -0.17 0.99 -61.95
CA ASN A 2 0.70 2.18 -61.96
C ASN A 2 0.94 2.62 -60.51
N SER A 3 2.14 2.87 -60.02
CA SER A 3 3.53 2.62 -60.44
C SER A 3 4.34 3.35 -59.38
N ASP A 4 5.39 2.72 -58.90
CA ASP A 4 6.42 3.32 -58.04
C ASP A 4 6.94 4.66 -58.59
N ALA A 5 7.22 5.58 -57.67
CA ALA A 5 8.30 6.55 -57.82
C ALA A 5 9.30 6.29 -56.68
N SER A 6 10.12 5.24 -56.83
CA SER A 6 11.28 5.01 -55.98
C SER A 6 12.35 6.05 -56.30
N ASN A 7 12.79 6.76 -55.27
CA ASN A 7 13.77 7.84 -55.37
C ASN A 7 15.18 7.25 -55.58
N PRO A 8 15.84 7.47 -56.73
CA PRO A 8 17.14 6.86 -57.07
C PRO A 8 18.28 7.28 -56.12
N GLU A 9 18.16 8.42 -55.44
CA GLU A 9 19.12 8.85 -54.42
C GLU A 9 19.14 7.90 -53.21
N LEU A 10 17.97 7.36 -52.85
CA LEU A 10 17.81 6.51 -51.68
C LEU A 10 18.41 5.11 -51.91
N GLU A 11 18.41 4.65 -53.15
CA GLU A 11 19.10 3.43 -53.56
C GLU A 11 20.62 3.63 -53.61
N SER A 12 21.10 4.77 -54.12
CA SER A 12 22.54 5.10 -54.08
C SER A 12 23.09 5.23 -52.66
N PHE A 13 22.30 5.79 -51.73
CA PHE A 13 22.68 5.90 -50.32
C PHE A 13 22.71 4.53 -49.63
N ARG A 14 21.73 3.66 -49.93
CA ARG A 14 21.71 2.27 -49.44
C ARG A 14 22.85 1.44 -49.99
N GLU A 15 23.37 1.76 -51.17
CA GLU A 15 24.56 1.12 -51.74
C GLU A 15 25.86 1.64 -51.13
N GLN A 16 26.00 2.96 -50.94
CA GLN A 16 27.13 3.55 -50.23
C GLN A 16 27.22 3.05 -48.78
N TRP A 17 26.09 2.97 -48.09
CA TRP A 17 26.01 2.46 -46.72
C TRP A 17 26.35 0.95 -46.65
N ARG A 18 25.87 0.14 -47.60
CA ARG A 18 26.24 -1.29 -47.70
C ARG A 18 27.73 -1.48 -48.04
N ALA A 19 28.32 -0.58 -48.84
CA ALA A 19 29.74 -0.58 -49.16
C ALA A 19 30.60 -0.20 -47.94
N GLU A 20 30.19 0.79 -47.15
CA GLU A 20 30.89 1.21 -45.93
C GLU A 20 30.83 0.13 -44.82
N VAL A 21 29.67 -0.52 -44.67
CA VAL A 21 29.48 -1.62 -43.71
C VAL A 21 30.33 -2.84 -44.09
N ARG A 22 30.44 -3.16 -45.40
CA ARG A 22 31.38 -4.19 -45.88
C ARG A 22 32.84 -3.81 -45.67
N ALA A 23 33.19 -2.53 -45.83
CA ALA A 23 34.54 -2.03 -45.56
C ALA A 23 34.92 -2.13 -44.07
N LYS A 24 33.95 -1.96 -43.15
CA LYS A 24 34.17 -2.08 -41.70
C LYS A 24 34.17 -3.53 -41.17
N HIS A 25 33.57 -4.50 -41.85
CA HIS A 25 33.54 -5.91 -41.43
C HIS A 25 34.61 -6.81 -42.09
N GLY A 26 35.33 -6.32 -43.10
CA GLY A 26 36.36 -7.09 -43.84
C GLY A 26 37.79 -6.99 -43.31
N ALA A 27 38.05 -6.23 -42.24
CA ALA A 27 39.41 -5.94 -41.76
C ALA A 27 39.68 -6.48 -40.34
N ALA A 28 39.46 -7.78 -40.12
CA ALA A 28 40.16 -8.56 -39.10
C ALA A 28 40.15 -10.04 -39.50
N GLY A 29 41.15 -10.44 -40.28
CA GLY A 29 41.46 -11.84 -40.60
C GLY A 29 41.63 -12.14 -42.09
N SER A 30 42.79 -12.50 -42.63
CA SER A 30 44.16 -12.01 -42.49
C SER A 30 44.91 -12.50 -43.75
N SER A 31 46.05 -11.90 -44.02
CA SER A 31 47.00 -12.22 -45.09
C SER A 31 47.44 -13.70 -45.16
N ARG A 32 47.19 -14.34 -46.31
CA ARG A 32 48.16 -15.02 -47.22
C ARG A 32 47.36 -15.80 -48.30
N GLN A 33 47.38 -15.38 -49.57
CA GLN A 33 48.18 -15.95 -50.68
C GLN A 33 48.08 -17.48 -50.79
N GLN A 34 47.86 -18.14 -51.92
CA GLN A 34 47.79 -17.88 -53.36
C GLN A 34 47.19 -19.20 -53.94
N GLN A 35 46.38 -19.27 -54.99
CA GLN A 35 46.79 -19.20 -56.40
C GLN A 35 45.54 -19.33 -57.31
N GLN A 36 45.44 -18.41 -58.27
CA GLN A 36 45.04 -18.54 -59.68
C GLN A 36 43.80 -19.32 -60.21
N GLN A 37 43.11 -18.58 -61.10
CA GLN A 37 42.45 -18.94 -62.38
C GLN A 37 40.99 -19.44 -62.39
N HIS A 38 40.08 -18.59 -62.91
CA HIS A 38 39.33 -18.72 -64.18
C HIS A 38 38.01 -19.52 -64.00
N GLN A 39 36.85 -19.20 -64.56
CA GLN A 39 36.39 -18.26 -65.58
C GLN A 39 34.84 -18.09 -65.47
N SER A 40 34.39 -16.97 -66.01
CA SER A 40 33.06 -16.47 -66.41
C SER A 40 31.92 -17.40 -66.89
N ALA A 41 30.66 -16.98 -66.62
CA ALA A 41 29.46 -16.84 -67.51
C ALA A 41 28.16 -16.96 -66.66
N VAL A 42 27.21 -16.02 -66.58
CA VAL A 42 26.26 -15.39 -67.54
C VAL A 42 25.11 -16.30 -68.04
N ALA A 43 23.88 -15.75 -67.91
CA ALA A 43 22.57 -16.14 -68.47
C ALA A 43 21.91 -17.41 -67.89
N GLY A 44 20.60 -17.54 -67.67
CA GLY A 44 19.39 -16.87 -68.14
C GLY A 44 18.16 -17.71 -67.66
N PRO A 45 16.91 -17.38 -68.01
CA PRO A 45 15.79 -17.46 -67.08
C PRO A 45 14.66 -18.47 -67.42
N SER A 46 13.73 -18.62 -66.46
CA SER A 46 12.27 -18.76 -66.60
C SER A 46 11.60 -20.05 -67.12
N SER A 47 10.51 -20.37 -66.40
CA SER A 47 9.18 -20.81 -66.87
C SER A 47 8.80 -22.31 -66.92
N THR A 48 7.67 -22.57 -66.22
CA THR A 48 6.51 -23.41 -66.60
C THR A 48 6.70 -24.86 -67.04
N ALA A 49 6.12 -25.80 -66.29
CA ALA A 49 4.91 -26.56 -66.68
C ALA A 49 4.74 -27.86 -65.87
N ARG A 50 3.51 -28.09 -65.38
CA ARG A 50 2.92 -29.41 -65.06
C ARG A 50 2.51 -30.10 -66.39
N PRO A 51 2.31 -31.45 -66.50
CA PRO A 51 1.37 -32.22 -65.64
C PRO A 51 1.66 -33.74 -65.42
N ARG A 52 0.85 -34.36 -64.53
CA ARG A 52 0.33 -35.78 -64.44
C ARG A 52 1.26 -36.97 -64.76
N ALA A 53 1.30 -38.10 -64.03
CA ALA A 53 0.23 -38.89 -63.42
C ALA A 53 0.77 -39.89 -62.35
N ALA A 54 -0.14 -40.40 -61.52
CA ALA A 54 -0.01 -41.42 -60.45
C ALA A 54 0.19 -42.86 -61.02
N PRO A 55 0.29 -43.98 -60.23
CA PRO A 55 -0.14 -44.18 -58.84
C PRO A 55 0.64 -45.17 -57.92
N THR A 56 0.11 -45.31 -56.68
CA THR A 56 0.18 -46.46 -55.72
C THR A 56 1.53 -46.76 -55.04
N ALA A 57 1.67 -47.04 -53.73
CA ALA A 57 0.76 -47.31 -52.61
C ALA A 57 1.46 -46.99 -51.26
N GLN A 58 0.68 -46.87 -50.18
CA GLN A 58 1.01 -46.34 -48.83
C GLN A 58 2.02 -47.19 -48.00
N PRO A 59 2.60 -46.65 -46.90
CA PRO A 59 1.90 -46.69 -45.60
C PRO A 59 2.05 -45.45 -44.69
N ARG A 60 0.94 -45.16 -43.97
CA ARG A 60 0.80 -44.62 -42.59
C ARG A 60 1.58 -43.35 -42.18
N GLY A 61 0.86 -42.22 -42.13
CA GLY A 61 1.26 -40.99 -41.46
C GLY A 61 0.80 -40.91 -40.00
N LYS A 62 1.66 -40.33 -39.14
CA LYS A 62 1.39 -39.86 -37.77
C LYS A 62 0.59 -38.53 -37.80
N PRO A 63 -0.25 -38.24 -36.78
CA PRO A 63 -1.07 -37.03 -36.70
C PRO A 63 -0.27 -35.77 -36.30
N PRO A 64 -0.80 -34.56 -36.56
CA PRO A 64 -0.09 -33.29 -36.41
C PRO A 64 0.03 -32.80 -34.96
N ARG A 65 1.03 -31.94 -34.74
CA ARG A 65 1.39 -31.26 -33.48
C ARG A 65 0.23 -30.36 -32.97
N PRO A 66 -0.03 -30.31 -31.66
CA PRO A 66 -0.99 -29.38 -31.08
C PRO A 66 -0.46 -27.95 -31.06
N ALA A 67 -1.38 -27.01 -31.25
CA ALA A 67 -1.21 -25.58 -31.11
C ALA A 67 -0.76 -25.17 -29.70
N GLU A 68 -0.01 -24.07 -29.71
CA GLU A 68 0.60 -23.34 -28.61
C GLU A 68 -0.41 -23.02 -27.48
N LYS A 69 -0.12 -23.48 -26.25
CA LYS A 69 -0.92 -23.20 -25.06
C LYS A 69 -0.59 -21.79 -24.55
N ALA A 70 -1.59 -20.91 -24.51
CA ALA A 70 -1.56 -19.67 -23.74
C ALA A 70 -1.42 -19.97 -22.22
N PRO A 71 -0.62 -19.21 -21.46
CA PRO A 71 -0.34 -19.52 -20.06
C PRO A 71 -1.57 -19.32 -19.18
N VAL A 72 -1.68 -20.20 -18.18
CA VAL A 72 -2.72 -20.18 -17.16
C VAL A 72 -2.40 -19.10 -16.13
N GLN A 73 -3.07 -17.95 -16.25
CA GLN A 73 -3.15 -16.94 -15.20
C GLN A 73 -3.83 -17.51 -13.92
N GLU A 74 -3.03 -17.81 -12.90
CA GLU A 74 -3.46 -18.05 -11.51
C GLU A 74 -3.91 -16.72 -10.88
N GLN A 75 -4.90 -16.80 -9.98
CA GLN A 75 -5.55 -15.67 -9.34
C GLN A 75 -4.60 -14.95 -8.36
N ASP A 76 -4.48 -13.62 -8.48
CA ASP A 76 -3.66 -12.76 -7.61
C ASP A 76 -4.18 -12.73 -6.15
N ASP A 77 -3.67 -13.67 -5.35
CA ASP A 77 -3.73 -13.64 -3.89
C ASP A 77 -2.63 -12.71 -3.35
N ASP A 78 -2.92 -11.41 -3.19
CA ASP A 78 -2.01 -10.42 -2.56
C ASP A 78 -1.55 -10.77 -1.11
N TYR A 79 -2.02 -11.88 -0.55
CA TYR A 79 -1.65 -12.40 0.75
C TYR A 79 -0.91 -13.76 0.70
N VAL A 80 -0.85 -14.43 -0.45
CA VAL A 80 -0.20 -15.74 -0.62
C VAL A 80 1.04 -15.55 -1.48
N GLN A 81 2.10 -15.05 -0.86
CA GLN A 81 3.45 -15.23 -1.39
C GLN A 81 4.27 -15.98 -0.35
N SER A 82 4.44 -17.28 -0.59
CA SER A 82 5.29 -18.14 0.22
C SER A 82 6.74 -17.65 0.14
N ARG A 83 7.36 -17.35 1.28
CA ARG A 83 8.82 -17.30 1.40
C ARG A 83 9.29 -18.72 1.69
N LEU A 84 9.99 -19.34 0.73
CA LEU A 84 10.85 -20.49 1.00
C LEU A 84 12.29 -19.97 1.05
N PHE A 85 12.97 -20.18 2.17
CA PHE A 85 14.42 -20.10 2.27
C PHE A 85 14.94 -21.34 3.00
N ASP A 86 15.87 -22.00 2.31
CA ASP A 86 16.98 -22.84 2.74
C ASP A 86 16.94 -23.43 4.15
N GLU A 87 16.77 -24.74 4.20
CA GLU A 87 17.35 -25.57 5.25
C GLU A 87 18.51 -26.37 4.64
N ALA A 88 19.69 -26.20 5.23
CA ALA A 88 20.92 -26.87 4.84
C ALA A 88 20.80 -28.38 5.10
N VAL A 89 20.84 -29.19 4.05
CA VAL A 89 21.03 -30.63 4.19
C VAL A 89 22.52 -30.91 4.20
N ALA A 90 22.95 -31.53 5.30
CA ALA A 90 24.29 -32.00 5.58
C ALA A 90 24.81 -32.96 4.48
N ALA A 91 26.14 -32.91 4.29
CA ALA A 91 26.90 -33.68 3.33
C ALA A 91 26.89 -35.21 3.59
N ALA A 92 26.77 -36.00 2.52
CA ALA A 92 27.27 -37.38 2.39
C ALA A 92 27.28 -37.81 0.89
N PRO A 93 28.09 -38.80 0.47
CA PRO A 93 28.96 -38.71 -0.71
C PRO A 93 28.35 -39.23 -2.03
N ALA A 94 28.94 -38.77 -3.14
CA ALA A 94 28.61 -39.18 -4.50
C ALA A 94 29.14 -40.60 -4.85
N PRO A 95 28.41 -41.39 -5.65
CA PRO A 95 28.95 -42.58 -6.31
C PRO A 95 29.64 -42.24 -7.65
N PRO A 96 30.52 -43.14 -8.16
CA PRO A 96 31.55 -42.78 -9.13
C PRO A 96 31.09 -42.81 -10.59
N SER A 97 31.70 -41.88 -11.35
CA SER A 97 32.07 -41.88 -12.78
C SER A 97 31.44 -42.88 -13.75
N LEU A 98 30.86 -42.34 -14.83
CA LEU A 98 31.01 -42.88 -16.18
C LEU A 98 31.31 -41.72 -17.14
N ASP A 99 32.54 -41.72 -17.65
CA ASP A 99 33.02 -40.90 -18.75
C ASP A 99 32.34 -41.30 -20.08
N GLU A 100 32.12 -40.34 -20.99
CA GLU A 100 32.89 -40.27 -22.24
C GLU A 100 32.41 -39.14 -23.18
N ASP A 101 33.43 -38.47 -23.76
CA ASP A 101 33.52 -37.80 -25.06
C ASP A 101 32.87 -36.44 -25.35
N ARG A 102 33.70 -35.37 -25.30
CA ARG A 102 34.13 -34.58 -26.48
C ARG A 102 35.12 -33.42 -26.14
N PRO A 103 35.85 -32.87 -27.13
CA PRO A 103 37.31 -32.84 -27.15
C PRO A 103 37.94 -31.52 -26.67
N GLU A 104 39.20 -31.65 -26.27
CA GLU A 104 40.08 -30.61 -25.75
C GLU A 104 40.33 -29.46 -26.73
N GLY A 105 39.85 -28.27 -26.36
CA GLY A 105 40.42 -26.99 -26.76
C GLY A 105 41.17 -26.40 -25.55
N LYS A 106 42.48 -26.17 -25.70
CA LYS A 106 43.35 -25.56 -24.67
C LYS A 106 42.79 -24.21 -24.19
N GLU A 107 42.23 -24.17 -22.97
CA GLU A 107 42.08 -22.95 -22.19
C GLU A 107 42.74 -23.09 -20.81
N LYS A 108 43.41 -22.02 -20.39
CA LYS A 108 44.26 -21.87 -19.20
C LYS A 108 43.59 -22.38 -17.91
N GLY A 109 44.42 -22.97 -17.04
CA GLY A 109 44.04 -23.70 -15.82
C GLY A 109 42.97 -23.06 -14.94
N GLU A 110 42.26 -23.92 -14.19
CA GLU A 110 41.20 -23.49 -13.28
C GLU A 110 41.72 -22.41 -12.30
N PRO A 111 41.02 -21.26 -12.19
CA PRO A 111 41.43 -20.19 -11.30
C PRO A 111 41.31 -20.64 -9.84
N VAL A 112 42.44 -20.61 -9.11
CA VAL A 112 42.55 -21.13 -7.73
C VAL A 112 42.24 -20.04 -6.68
N SER A 113 42.23 -18.75 -7.07
CA SER A 113 42.00 -17.62 -6.17
C SER A 113 40.67 -16.91 -6.40
N ALA A 114 40.09 -16.36 -5.33
CA ALA A 114 38.87 -15.55 -5.38
C ALA A 114 39.00 -14.34 -6.32
N LEU A 115 40.20 -13.76 -6.42
CA LEU A 115 40.49 -12.66 -7.35
C LEU A 115 40.41 -13.13 -8.81
N ASP A 116 40.93 -14.30 -9.13
CA ASP A 116 40.96 -14.82 -10.50
C ASP A 116 39.55 -15.20 -10.98
N HIS A 117 38.70 -15.72 -10.09
CA HIS A 117 37.29 -15.92 -10.39
C HIS A 117 36.54 -14.60 -10.63
N TYR A 118 36.92 -13.54 -9.91
CA TYR A 118 36.37 -12.20 -10.09
C TYR A 118 36.81 -11.59 -11.44
N GLU A 119 38.08 -11.73 -11.80
CA GLU A 119 38.62 -11.26 -13.10
C GLU A 119 37.94 -11.96 -14.28
N LYS A 120 37.81 -13.29 -14.21
CA LYS A 120 37.15 -14.08 -15.25
C LYS A 120 35.64 -13.78 -15.34
N ALA A 121 35.01 -13.36 -14.25
CA ALA A 121 33.63 -12.90 -14.25
C ALA A 121 33.47 -11.56 -15.00
N VAL A 122 34.39 -10.61 -14.77
CA VAL A 122 34.40 -9.32 -15.48
C VAL A 122 34.64 -9.53 -16.98
N GLU A 123 35.55 -10.44 -17.36
CA GLU A 123 35.79 -10.77 -18.77
C GLU A 123 34.55 -11.36 -19.46
N ARG A 124 33.83 -12.26 -18.78
CA ARG A 124 32.60 -12.87 -19.31
C ARG A 124 31.44 -11.88 -19.37
N GLU A 125 31.40 -10.91 -18.46
CA GLU A 125 30.46 -9.79 -18.47
C GLU A 125 30.72 -8.86 -19.65
N ALA A 126 31.99 -8.49 -19.89
CA ALA A 126 32.40 -7.69 -21.03
C ALA A 126 32.13 -8.40 -22.38
N ALA A 127 32.20 -9.73 -22.40
CA ALA A 127 31.83 -10.55 -23.54
C ALA A 127 30.30 -10.73 -23.71
N GLY A 128 29.46 -10.14 -22.84
CA GLY A 128 27.99 -10.18 -22.91
C GLY A 128 27.34 -11.47 -22.41
N ASN A 129 28.11 -12.41 -21.83
CA ASN A 129 27.59 -13.67 -21.31
C ASN A 129 27.32 -13.56 -19.79
N LEU A 130 26.23 -12.86 -19.45
CA LEU A 130 25.86 -12.51 -18.07
C LEU A 130 25.63 -13.74 -17.15
N GLY A 131 25.15 -14.85 -17.69
CA GLY A 131 24.83 -16.05 -16.89
C GLY A 131 26.07 -16.69 -16.26
N ASP A 132 27.13 -16.85 -17.05
CA ASP A 132 28.40 -17.42 -16.59
C ASP A 132 29.18 -16.43 -15.72
N SER A 133 29.12 -15.13 -16.05
CA SER A 133 29.70 -14.06 -15.24
C SER A 133 29.13 -14.05 -13.82
N LEU A 134 27.79 -14.10 -13.68
CA LEU A 134 27.13 -14.14 -12.37
C LEU A 134 27.50 -15.37 -11.55
N ARG A 135 27.67 -16.53 -12.18
CA ARG A 135 28.14 -17.75 -11.51
C ARG A 135 29.57 -17.60 -10.98
N LEU A 136 30.45 -16.99 -11.77
CA LEU A 136 31.84 -16.75 -11.40
C LEU A 136 31.97 -15.68 -10.30
N TYR A 137 31.19 -14.60 -10.34
CA TYR A 137 31.12 -13.62 -9.25
C TYR A 137 30.67 -14.26 -7.93
N ARG A 138 29.62 -15.08 -7.96
CA ARG A 138 29.16 -15.79 -6.76
C ARG A 138 30.22 -16.75 -6.21
N LYS A 139 30.97 -17.43 -7.10
CA LYS A 139 32.06 -18.32 -6.71
C LYS A 139 33.22 -17.53 -6.09
N ALA A 140 33.60 -16.40 -6.68
CA ALA A 140 34.59 -15.46 -6.14
C ALA A 140 34.22 -14.97 -4.73
N PHE A 141 32.98 -14.51 -4.54
CA PHE A 141 32.48 -14.02 -3.25
C PHE A 141 32.34 -15.12 -2.20
N ARG A 142 32.00 -16.34 -2.60
CA ARG A 142 31.90 -17.48 -1.68
C ARG A 142 33.28 -17.91 -1.17
N ILE A 143 34.30 -17.90 -2.02
CA ILE A 143 35.68 -18.20 -1.64
C ILE A 143 36.27 -17.03 -0.82
N SER A 144 35.97 -15.77 -1.18
CA SER A 144 36.44 -14.60 -0.42
C SER A 144 35.85 -14.56 1.00
N SER A 145 34.58 -14.95 1.16
CA SER A 145 33.91 -15.06 2.47
C SER A 145 34.58 -16.04 3.44
N GLN A 146 35.49 -16.91 2.99
CA GLN A 146 36.22 -17.85 3.84
C GLN A 146 37.66 -17.38 4.18
N MET A 147 38.21 -16.39 3.47
CA MET A 147 39.64 -16.00 3.62
C MET A 147 39.94 -14.50 3.56
N ASP A 148 39.13 -13.64 2.92
CA ASP A 148 39.40 -12.19 2.82
C ASP A 148 38.19 -11.36 2.32
N ASP A 149 37.82 -10.31 3.06
CA ASP A 149 36.60 -9.50 2.83
C ASP A 149 36.74 -8.38 1.75
N ARG A 150 37.85 -8.30 1.00
CA ARG A 150 38.19 -7.13 0.15
C ARG A 150 38.65 -7.45 -1.28
N VAL A 151 38.04 -8.46 -1.92
CA VAL A 151 38.39 -8.87 -3.29
C VAL A 151 38.15 -7.76 -4.32
N ASP A 152 37.09 -6.97 -4.16
CA ASP A 152 36.75 -5.83 -5.04
C ASP A 152 37.83 -4.71 -4.97
N GLN A 153 38.34 -4.43 -3.77
CA GLN A 153 39.41 -3.46 -3.56
C GLN A 153 40.75 -3.97 -4.07
N LYS A 154 41.04 -5.27 -3.92
CA LYS A 154 42.25 -5.88 -4.51
C LYS A 154 42.21 -5.83 -6.04
N TYR A 155 41.06 -6.10 -6.66
CA TYR A 155 40.87 -5.97 -8.11
C TYR A 155 41.09 -4.51 -8.56
N LYS A 156 40.45 -3.55 -7.87
CA LYS A 156 40.65 -2.11 -8.15
C LYS A 156 42.10 -1.66 -8.00
N ASN A 157 42.79 -2.08 -6.94
CA ASN A 157 44.18 -1.70 -6.72
C ASN A 157 45.14 -2.35 -7.74
N LYS A 158 44.81 -3.55 -8.24
CA LYS A 158 45.58 -4.27 -9.26
C LYS A 158 45.44 -3.64 -10.65
N HIS A 159 44.21 -3.29 -11.06
CA HIS A 159 43.95 -2.77 -12.41
C HIS A 159 43.93 -1.23 -12.49
N PHE A 160 43.81 -0.54 -11.35
CA PHE A 160 43.81 0.92 -11.25
C PHE A 160 44.68 1.42 -10.08
N PRO A 161 46.01 1.18 -10.10
CA PRO A 161 46.90 1.64 -9.03
C PRO A 161 46.98 3.17 -8.98
N LYS A 162 46.92 3.75 -7.78
CA LYS A 162 47.09 5.21 -7.56
C LYS A 162 48.53 5.63 -7.88
N GLN A 163 48.71 6.72 -8.64
CA GLN A 163 50.03 7.28 -8.93
C GLN A 163 50.74 7.75 -7.64
N PRO A 164 52.07 7.52 -7.51
CA PRO A 164 52.82 8.00 -6.37
C PRO A 164 53.06 9.52 -6.44
N PRO A 165 53.17 10.21 -5.29
CA PRO A 165 53.46 11.64 -5.26
C PRO A 165 54.89 11.92 -5.75
N LYS A 166 55.02 12.93 -6.60
CA LYS A 166 56.31 13.36 -7.19
C LYS A 166 57.21 13.97 -6.09
N PRO A 167 58.50 13.60 -6.01
CA PRO A 167 59.40 14.12 -4.99
C PRO A 167 59.79 15.58 -5.24
N ALA A 168 59.97 16.33 -4.15
CA ALA A 168 60.47 17.69 -4.16
C ALA A 168 61.90 17.73 -4.73
N GLN A 169 62.11 18.52 -5.79
CA GLN A 169 63.44 18.86 -6.28
C GLN A 169 63.81 20.29 -5.91
N ALA A 170 65.01 20.39 -5.35
CA ALA A 170 65.67 21.58 -4.85
C ALA A 170 65.96 22.61 -5.94
N ALA A 171 66.09 23.85 -5.47
CA ALA A 171 66.47 25.02 -6.25
C ALA A 171 67.76 24.82 -7.07
N SER A 172 67.77 25.38 -8.28
CA SER A 172 69.01 25.97 -8.82
C SER A 172 68.71 27.17 -9.72
N SER A 173 69.39 28.25 -9.33
CA SER A 173 69.64 29.54 -9.96
C SER A 173 69.52 29.63 -11.49
N THR A 174 68.98 30.75 -12.00
CA THR A 174 69.79 31.82 -12.62
C THR A 174 68.91 32.95 -13.18
N GLY A 175 69.35 34.19 -12.96
CA GLY A 175 69.33 35.20 -14.02
C GLY A 175 68.19 36.20 -14.05
N THR A 176 68.29 37.23 -13.20
CA THR A 176 67.68 38.54 -13.37
C THR A 176 67.86 39.08 -14.79
N ARG A 177 66.78 39.52 -15.45
CA ARG A 177 66.86 40.56 -16.47
C ARG A 177 65.54 41.34 -16.57
N SER A 178 65.50 42.49 -15.90
CA SER A 178 64.61 43.59 -16.33
C SER A 178 65.21 44.20 -17.61
N PRO A 179 64.35 44.61 -18.55
CA PRO A 179 64.20 46.05 -18.78
C PRO A 179 62.71 46.42 -18.95
N ALA A 180 62.18 47.39 -18.21
CA ALA A 180 62.28 48.82 -18.49
C ALA A 180 61.63 49.21 -19.84
N GLY A 181 60.43 49.81 -19.73
CA GLY A 181 59.84 50.88 -20.56
C GLY A 181 59.76 50.69 -22.08
N VAL A 182 58.60 51.00 -22.66
CA VAL A 182 58.41 52.15 -23.58
C VAL A 182 57.10 52.01 -24.37
N SER A 183 56.36 53.12 -24.38
CA SER A 183 55.47 53.65 -25.44
C SER A 183 54.25 52.87 -25.89
N ALA A 184 53.11 53.55 -25.73
CA ALA A 184 51.94 53.36 -26.56
C ALA A 184 52.32 53.40 -28.06
N GLN A 185 51.93 52.36 -28.79
CA GLN A 185 51.67 52.45 -30.22
C GLN A 185 50.20 52.10 -30.45
N MET A 186 49.60 52.90 -31.32
CA MET A 186 48.20 52.90 -31.70
C MET A 186 47.93 51.67 -32.57
N GLU A 187 47.36 50.61 -31.99
CA GLU A 187 46.90 49.42 -32.73
C GLU A 187 45.37 49.46 -32.95
N GLN A 188 44.98 49.05 -34.16
CA GLN A 188 43.64 49.06 -34.76
C GLN A 188 42.52 48.44 -33.90
N PRO A 189 41.23 48.76 -34.18
CA PRO A 189 40.09 48.17 -33.46
C PRO A 189 40.08 46.64 -33.63
N ARG A 190 40.42 45.91 -32.56
CA ARG A 190 40.38 44.45 -32.53
C ARG A 190 38.92 43.98 -32.58
N SER A 191 38.65 42.91 -33.33
CA SER A 191 37.35 42.25 -33.30
C SER A 191 37.10 41.66 -31.89
N MET A 192 35.84 41.59 -31.44
CA MET A 192 35.50 41.03 -30.12
C MET A 192 36.08 39.62 -29.93
N THR A 193 36.09 38.84 -31.00
CA THR A 193 36.67 37.49 -31.08
C THR A 193 38.18 37.48 -30.83
N ASP A 194 38.93 38.42 -31.40
CA ASP A 194 40.38 38.51 -31.17
C ASP A 194 40.70 39.01 -29.76
N LEU A 195 39.83 39.87 -29.22
CA LEU A 195 39.92 40.31 -27.83
C LEU A 195 39.75 39.10 -26.88
N ILE A 196 38.71 38.29 -27.09
CA ILE A 196 38.42 37.08 -26.31
C ILE A 196 39.57 36.07 -26.41
N ALA A 197 40.09 35.83 -27.62
CA ALA A 197 41.24 34.96 -27.84
C ALA A 197 42.51 35.48 -27.15
N SER A 198 42.69 36.80 -27.04
CA SER A 198 43.83 37.37 -26.31
C SER A 198 43.77 37.13 -24.79
N PHE A 199 42.57 36.97 -24.23
CA PHE A 199 42.41 36.64 -22.81
C PHE A 199 42.59 35.15 -22.52
N SER A 200 42.48 34.26 -23.50
CA SER A 200 42.59 32.81 -23.27
C SER A 200 43.99 32.34 -22.88
N LEU A 201 45.01 33.16 -23.13
CA LEU A 201 46.42 32.88 -22.78
C LEU A 201 46.83 33.47 -21.43
N LEU A 202 45.96 34.20 -20.74
CA LEU A 202 46.25 34.76 -19.42
C LEU A 202 46.03 33.68 -18.35
N SER A 203 47.12 33.18 -17.78
CA SER A 203 47.07 32.38 -16.56
C SER A 203 47.07 33.30 -15.34
N ILE A 204 46.11 33.11 -14.42
CA ILE A 204 46.14 33.79 -13.11
C ILE A 204 47.25 33.15 -12.28
N SER A 205 48.37 33.87 -12.09
CA SER A 205 49.43 33.41 -11.21
C SER A 205 48.94 33.42 -9.75
N PRO A 206 49.12 32.32 -8.98
CA PRO A 206 48.75 32.30 -7.58
C PRO A 206 49.53 33.35 -6.80
N ALA A 207 48.85 34.01 -5.85
CA ALA A 207 49.50 35.01 -4.99
C ALA A 207 50.62 34.33 -4.17
N PRO A 208 51.80 34.97 -4.03
CA PRO A 208 52.85 34.47 -3.15
C PRO A 208 52.36 34.43 -1.69
N PRO A 209 52.87 33.49 -0.87
CA PRO A 209 52.45 33.35 0.53
C PRO A 209 52.70 34.64 1.31
N GLU A 210 51.74 35.04 2.16
CA GLU A 210 51.86 36.23 3.00
C GLU A 210 53.04 36.07 3.99
N VAL A 211 54.01 36.98 3.90
CA VAL A 211 55.15 37.05 4.81
C VAL A 211 54.82 38.07 5.90
N GLU A 212 54.89 37.63 7.16
CA GLU A 212 54.58 38.44 8.35
C GLU A 212 55.44 39.72 8.37
N GLY A 213 54.80 40.89 8.23
CA GLY A 213 55.46 42.21 8.25
C GLY A 213 55.46 43.00 6.94
N MET A 214 55.03 42.44 5.80
CA MET A 214 54.85 43.22 4.56
C MET A 214 53.41 43.78 4.41
N PRO A 215 53.24 45.03 3.93
CA PRO A 215 51.92 45.59 3.68
C PRO A 215 51.19 44.83 2.55
N PRO A 216 49.88 44.55 2.68
CA PRO A 216 49.14 43.80 1.68
C PRO A 216 49.12 44.53 0.33
N PRO A 217 49.08 43.80 -0.80
CA PRO A 217 49.03 44.41 -2.13
C PRO A 217 47.78 45.28 -2.28
N ARG A 218 47.92 46.44 -2.94
CA ARG A 218 46.81 47.38 -3.14
C ARG A 218 45.69 46.73 -3.98
N CYS A 219 44.51 46.59 -3.38
CA CYS A 219 43.31 46.12 -4.07
C CYS A 219 42.53 47.32 -4.62
N ARG A 220 42.51 47.50 -5.94
CA ARG A 220 41.76 48.61 -6.57
C ARG A 220 40.26 48.54 -6.32
N LEU A 221 39.71 47.34 -6.08
CA LEU A 221 38.31 47.16 -5.68
C LEU A 221 38.02 47.74 -4.29
N ALA A 222 39.03 47.82 -3.41
CA ALA A 222 38.92 48.47 -2.11
C ALA A 222 38.85 50.01 -2.23
N GLU A 223 39.40 50.58 -3.30
CA GLU A 223 39.40 52.04 -3.55
C GLU A 223 38.09 52.54 -4.20
N ILE A 224 37.24 51.63 -4.71
CA ILE A 224 35.94 52.00 -5.32
C ILE A 224 34.96 52.45 -4.21
N PRO A 225 34.28 53.61 -4.38
CA PRO A 225 33.19 54.05 -3.50
C PRO A 225 32.07 53.02 -3.38
N GLU A 226 31.40 52.98 -2.23
CA GLU A 226 30.33 52.00 -1.97
C GLU A 226 29.14 52.18 -2.91
N GLU A 227 28.82 53.43 -3.29
CA GLU A 227 27.72 53.76 -4.18
C GLU A 227 27.88 53.11 -5.56
N ILE A 228 29.10 53.15 -6.12
CA ILE A 228 29.40 52.54 -7.42
C ILE A 228 29.31 51.02 -7.32
N LEU A 229 29.81 50.43 -6.22
CA LEU A 229 29.68 49.00 -5.98
C LEU A 229 28.22 48.57 -5.84
N VAL A 230 27.38 49.35 -5.15
CA VAL A 230 25.93 49.09 -5.03
C VAL A 230 25.24 49.17 -6.39
N HIS A 231 25.60 50.13 -7.24
CA HIS A 231 25.08 50.19 -8.62
C HIS A 231 25.46 48.97 -9.45
N ILE A 232 26.73 48.55 -9.42
CA ILE A 232 27.20 47.34 -10.11
C ILE A 232 26.46 46.10 -9.59
N LEU A 233 26.29 45.99 -8.27
CA LEU A 233 25.57 44.90 -7.63
C LEU A 233 24.08 44.89 -7.99
N LEU A 234 23.46 46.06 -8.13
CA LEU A 234 22.07 46.19 -8.54
C LEU A 234 21.87 45.70 -9.97
N ASP A 235 22.75 46.10 -10.91
CA ASP A 235 22.70 45.62 -12.29
C ASP A 235 22.96 44.11 -12.38
N LEU A 236 23.94 43.61 -11.63
CA LEU A 236 24.22 42.18 -11.52
C LEU A 236 23.02 41.39 -10.97
N ALA A 237 22.33 41.93 -9.96
CA ALA A 237 21.16 41.31 -9.37
C ALA A 237 19.95 41.24 -10.33
N VAL A 238 19.83 42.20 -11.25
CA VAL A 238 18.80 42.20 -12.30
C VAL A 238 19.16 41.23 -13.43
N LEU A 239 20.45 40.97 -13.66
CA LEU A 239 20.93 39.99 -14.65
C LEU A 239 20.81 38.55 -14.14
N ASP A 240 21.36 38.26 -12.97
CA ASP A 240 21.23 36.96 -12.28
C ASP A 240 21.36 37.11 -10.75
N ALA A 241 20.24 36.92 -10.05
CA ALA A 241 20.21 36.93 -8.60
C ALA A 241 21.12 35.85 -7.96
N GLY A 242 21.42 34.76 -8.66
CA GLY A 242 22.35 33.72 -8.22
C GLY A 242 23.80 34.18 -8.21
N ASP A 243 24.26 34.79 -9.29
CA ASP A 243 25.62 35.35 -9.39
C ASP A 243 25.83 36.52 -8.45
N PHE A 244 24.83 37.38 -8.31
CA PHE A 244 24.81 38.44 -7.30
C PHE A 244 25.10 37.92 -5.88
N VAL A 245 24.43 36.82 -5.47
CA VAL A 245 24.67 36.22 -4.15
C VAL A 245 26.00 35.49 -4.08
N ARG A 246 26.45 34.82 -5.15
CA ARG A 246 27.77 34.16 -5.20
C ARG A 246 28.91 35.17 -5.02
N LEU A 247 28.78 36.37 -5.59
CA LEU A 247 29.78 37.43 -5.46
C LEU A 247 29.97 37.89 -3.99
N SER A 248 28.97 37.68 -3.13
CA SER A 248 29.08 37.95 -1.70
C SER A 248 30.11 37.07 -1.00
N GLN A 249 30.53 35.94 -1.60
CA GLN A 249 31.50 35.02 -1.02
C GLN A 249 32.95 35.48 -1.23
N VAL A 250 33.18 36.49 -2.07
CA VAL A 250 34.51 36.94 -2.49
C VAL A 250 35.22 37.73 -1.38
N CYS A 251 34.52 38.64 -0.70
CA CYS A 251 35.09 39.40 0.42
C CYS A 251 34.03 39.90 1.41
N LYS A 252 34.46 40.23 2.63
CA LYS A 252 33.56 40.69 3.72
C LYS A 252 32.79 41.97 3.36
N ARG A 253 33.39 42.88 2.57
CA ARG A 253 32.76 44.14 2.14
C ARG A 253 31.57 43.87 1.21
N LEU A 254 31.74 42.99 0.22
CA LEU A 254 30.64 42.57 -0.66
C LEU A 254 29.60 41.74 0.09
N ALA A 255 30.03 40.88 1.03
CA ALA A 255 29.12 40.15 1.91
C ALA A 255 28.23 41.10 2.74
N TYR A 256 28.82 42.18 3.26
CA TYR A 256 28.10 43.22 3.99
C TYR A 256 27.09 43.93 3.09
N LEU A 257 27.52 44.48 1.95
CA LEU A 257 26.63 45.18 1.02
C LEU A 257 25.47 44.29 0.54
N VAL A 258 25.73 43.03 0.17
CA VAL A 258 24.66 42.10 -0.24
C VAL A 258 23.69 41.80 0.91
N ALA A 259 24.15 41.80 2.16
CA ALA A 259 23.31 41.53 3.33
C ALA A 259 22.52 42.74 3.83
N THR A 260 23.06 43.96 3.68
CA THR A 260 22.49 45.19 4.26
C THR A 260 21.80 46.10 3.25
N GLU A 261 22.17 46.05 1.97
CA GLU A 261 21.61 46.95 0.95
C GLU A 261 20.23 46.53 0.48
N ASP A 262 19.25 47.08 1.18
CA ASP A 262 17.83 46.81 0.97
C ASP A 262 17.31 47.34 -0.38
N ARG A 263 17.96 48.37 -0.96
CA ARG A 263 17.63 48.92 -2.29
C ARG A 263 17.71 47.87 -3.39
N ILE A 264 18.73 47.01 -3.32
CA ILE A 264 18.97 45.94 -4.29
C ILE A 264 17.84 44.90 -4.16
N TRP A 265 17.59 44.42 -2.94
CA TRP A 265 16.54 43.42 -2.68
C TRP A 265 15.13 43.93 -3.00
N ARG A 266 14.85 45.21 -2.76
CA ARG A 266 13.60 45.86 -3.14
C ARG A 266 13.41 45.85 -4.66
N ARG A 267 14.43 46.23 -5.43
CA ARG A 267 14.37 46.20 -6.91
C ARG A 267 14.20 44.78 -7.45
N ILE A 268 14.85 43.79 -6.84
CA ILE A 268 14.66 42.37 -7.18
C ILE A 268 13.21 41.94 -6.91
N CYS A 269 12.66 42.23 -5.72
CA CYS A 269 11.32 41.80 -5.33
C CYS A 269 10.21 42.42 -6.17
N LEU A 270 10.32 43.71 -6.49
CA LEU A 270 9.33 44.44 -7.28
C LEU A 270 9.51 44.23 -8.79
N GLY A 271 10.67 43.71 -9.22
CA GLY A 271 10.96 43.45 -10.62
C GLY A 271 10.17 42.26 -11.19
N ASN A 272 9.95 42.29 -12.50
CA ASN A 272 9.32 41.21 -13.26
C ASN A 272 10.33 40.11 -13.65
N GLU A 273 11.63 40.38 -13.48
CA GLU A 273 12.70 39.46 -13.81
C GLU A 273 12.74 38.31 -12.79
N PHE A 274 13.13 38.56 -11.55
CA PHE A 274 13.26 37.51 -10.54
C PHE A 274 12.24 37.62 -9.39
N GLY A 275 11.58 38.77 -9.29
CA GLY A 275 10.67 39.12 -8.22
C GLY A 275 9.24 38.66 -8.42
N PHE A 276 8.37 39.25 -7.62
CA PHE A 276 6.95 38.93 -7.56
C PHE A 276 6.15 39.64 -8.64
N GLY A 277 6.71 40.65 -9.33
CA GLY A 277 6.08 41.28 -10.49
C GLY A 277 5.91 40.32 -11.68
N GLY A 278 6.69 39.24 -11.73
CA GLY A 278 6.55 38.16 -12.72
C GLY A 278 5.63 37.01 -12.28
N MET A 279 4.94 37.14 -11.15
CA MET A 279 4.00 36.15 -10.63
C MET A 279 2.57 36.54 -11.03
N HIS A 280 1.97 35.79 -11.94
CA HIS A 280 0.66 36.12 -12.53
C HIS A 280 -0.46 35.43 -11.77
N TYR A 281 -1.46 36.21 -11.32
CA TYR A 281 -2.69 35.71 -10.69
C TYR A 281 -3.87 35.59 -11.68
N TYR A 282 -3.68 36.14 -12.88
CA TYR A 282 -4.62 36.11 -13.99
C TYR A 282 -3.98 35.39 -15.17
N TRP A 283 -4.79 34.78 -16.03
CA TRP A 283 -4.26 34.17 -17.24
C TRP A 283 -3.62 35.24 -18.13
N GLN A 284 -2.43 34.95 -18.65
CA GLN A 284 -1.70 35.88 -19.54
C GLN A 284 -1.83 35.49 -21.02
N ARG A 285 -2.02 34.20 -21.29
CA ARG A 285 -2.12 33.63 -22.63
C ARG A 285 -3.17 32.52 -22.70
N GLN A 286 -3.59 32.20 -23.91
CA GLN A 286 -4.36 30.98 -24.18
C GLN A 286 -3.49 29.73 -24.03
N ILE A 287 -4.15 28.56 -23.90
CA ILE A 287 -3.49 27.26 -23.77
C ILE A 287 -2.58 26.96 -25.00
N THR A 288 -2.96 27.47 -26.17
CA THR A 288 -2.23 27.35 -27.45
C THR A 288 -0.97 28.24 -27.53
N TRP A 289 -0.77 29.11 -26.53
CA TRP A 289 0.23 30.19 -26.42
C TRP A 289 -0.05 31.44 -27.24
N GLU A 290 -1.25 31.55 -27.79
CA GLU A 290 -1.74 32.76 -28.48
C GLU A 290 -2.14 33.85 -27.46
N PRO A 291 -2.15 35.13 -27.86
CA PRO A 291 -2.69 36.22 -27.05
C PRO A 291 -4.15 35.97 -26.66
N LEU A 292 -4.57 36.44 -25.49
CA LEU A 292 -5.97 36.35 -25.08
C LEU A 292 -6.88 37.18 -26.00
N THR A 293 -8.05 36.64 -26.31
CA THR A 293 -9.08 37.34 -27.10
C THR A 293 -9.94 38.24 -26.20
N GLU A 294 -10.63 39.22 -26.78
CA GLU A 294 -11.60 40.06 -26.03
C GLU A 294 -12.67 39.21 -25.33
N GLU A 295 -13.12 38.11 -25.95
CA GLU A 295 -14.08 37.17 -25.38
C GLU A 295 -13.54 36.44 -24.14
N ASP A 296 -12.27 35.99 -24.17
CA ASP A 296 -11.63 35.36 -23.01
C ASP A 296 -11.57 36.31 -21.81
N LEU A 297 -11.33 37.59 -22.09
CA LEU A 297 -11.17 38.64 -21.09
C LEU A 297 -12.51 39.06 -20.48
N ILE A 298 -13.56 39.14 -21.31
CA ILE A 298 -14.94 39.37 -20.85
C ILE A 298 -15.37 38.21 -19.96
N ARG A 299 -15.09 36.97 -20.35
CA ARG A 299 -15.43 35.77 -19.58
C ARG A 299 -14.74 35.75 -18.21
N GLU A 300 -13.45 36.07 -18.15
CA GLU A 300 -12.72 36.15 -16.89
C GLU A 300 -13.22 37.30 -15.98
N ALA A 301 -13.74 38.39 -16.57
CA ALA A 301 -14.37 39.48 -15.82
C ALA A 301 -15.75 39.08 -15.26
N THR A 302 -16.58 38.40 -16.05
CA THR A 302 -17.90 37.91 -15.59
C THR A 302 -17.78 36.82 -14.52
N GLU A 303 -16.79 35.92 -14.64
CA GLU A 303 -16.49 34.92 -13.61
C GLU A 303 -16.01 35.56 -12.30
N ALA A 304 -15.26 36.67 -12.37
CA ALA A 304 -14.81 37.41 -11.19
C ALA A 304 -15.96 38.21 -10.53
N GLU A 305 -16.87 38.80 -11.30
CA GLU A 305 -18.04 39.52 -10.77
C GLU A 305 -19.07 38.57 -10.14
N ALA A 306 -19.30 37.40 -10.75
CA ALA A 306 -20.20 36.38 -10.20
C ALA A 306 -19.72 35.76 -8.87
N ALA A 307 -18.41 35.80 -8.58
CA ALA A 307 -17.85 35.31 -7.33
C ALA A 307 -17.96 36.32 -6.16
N VAL A 308 -18.22 37.61 -6.45
CA VAL A 308 -18.28 38.69 -5.45
C VAL A 308 -19.73 39.08 -5.10
N SER A 309 -20.71 38.75 -5.94
CA SER A 309 -22.12 39.06 -5.69
C SER A 309 -22.78 38.07 -4.73
N THR A 310 -22.55 38.22 -3.42
CA THR A 310 -23.44 37.65 -2.37
C THR A 310 -24.37 38.70 -1.74
N ASP A 311 -24.24 39.98 -2.10
CA ASP A 311 -25.16 41.04 -1.65
C ASP A 311 -25.76 41.77 -2.86
N THR A 312 -27.04 41.53 -3.13
CA THR A 312 -27.85 42.39 -4.02
C THR A 312 -28.73 43.29 -3.17
N ASP A 313 -28.22 44.50 -2.90
CA ASP A 313 -29.00 45.74 -2.82
C ASP A 313 -28.04 46.91 -3.12
N SER A 314 -27.66 47.08 -4.39
CA SER A 314 -27.16 48.37 -4.88
C SER A 314 -27.38 48.52 -6.39
N ASP A 315 -28.27 49.43 -6.76
CA ASP A 315 -28.50 49.92 -8.13
C ASP A 315 -27.32 50.79 -8.60
N THR A 316 -26.18 50.18 -8.87
CA THR A 316 -25.04 50.88 -9.50
C THR A 316 -24.87 50.38 -10.93
N PRO A 317 -24.94 51.25 -11.96
CA PRO A 317 -24.79 50.82 -13.35
C PRO A 317 -23.37 50.25 -13.59
N PRO A 318 -23.23 49.19 -14.41
CA PRO A 318 -21.94 48.57 -14.68
C PRO A 318 -21.00 49.57 -15.38
N LEU A 319 -19.79 49.68 -14.83
CA LEU A 319 -18.73 50.51 -15.41
C LEU A 319 -18.35 49.98 -16.81
N PRO A 320 -17.94 50.86 -17.75
CA PRO A 320 -17.54 50.43 -19.09
C PRO A 320 -16.34 49.47 -19.03
N PRO A 321 -16.25 48.48 -19.94
CA PRO A 321 -15.16 47.52 -19.97
C PRO A 321 -13.82 48.24 -20.18
N LEU A 322 -12.89 48.01 -19.26
CA LEU A 322 -11.53 48.57 -19.32
C LEU A 322 -10.81 48.08 -20.58
N THR A 323 -10.03 48.96 -21.20
CA THR A 323 -9.14 48.55 -22.29
C THR A 323 -8.09 47.55 -21.77
N LEU A 324 -7.56 46.72 -22.66
CA LEU A 324 -6.50 45.73 -22.36
C LEU A 324 -5.30 46.34 -21.61
N SER A 325 -4.88 47.53 -22.03
CA SER A 325 -3.79 48.28 -21.40
C SER A 325 -4.13 48.77 -19.99
N GLU A 326 -5.34 49.29 -19.80
CA GLU A 326 -5.79 49.79 -18.48
C GLU A 326 -5.96 48.64 -17.49
N ARG A 327 -6.46 47.49 -17.95
CA ARG A 327 -6.60 46.29 -17.13
C ARG A 327 -5.25 45.74 -16.69
N ALA A 328 -4.30 45.61 -17.63
CA ALA A 328 -2.93 45.18 -17.31
C ALA A 328 -2.27 46.13 -16.30
N GLN A 329 -2.50 47.45 -16.44
CA GLN A 329 -1.99 48.44 -15.51
C GLN A 329 -2.61 48.30 -14.11
N ARG A 330 -3.93 48.08 -14.02
CA ARG A 330 -4.61 47.82 -12.73
C ARG A 330 -4.12 46.54 -12.06
N GLN A 331 -3.98 45.44 -12.81
CA GLN A 331 -3.48 44.17 -12.28
C GLN A 331 -2.03 44.30 -11.77
N ALA A 332 -1.18 45.05 -12.48
CA ALA A 332 0.18 45.35 -12.04
C ALA A 332 0.20 46.20 -10.75
N GLN A 333 -0.69 47.20 -10.66
CA GLN A 333 -0.85 48.01 -9.45
C GLN A 333 -1.35 47.19 -8.26
N GLU A 334 -2.31 46.30 -8.47
CA GLU A 334 -2.85 45.39 -7.46
C GLU A 334 -1.77 44.43 -6.93
N SER A 335 -1.01 43.79 -7.83
CA SER A 335 0.10 42.90 -7.45
C SER A 335 1.20 43.63 -6.66
N ALA A 336 1.53 44.86 -7.07
CA ALA A 336 2.49 45.70 -6.35
C ALA A 336 1.97 46.11 -4.97
N ALA A 337 0.69 46.48 -4.85
CA ALA A 337 0.05 46.83 -3.59
C ALA A 337 0.02 45.64 -2.62
N ASN A 338 -0.35 44.45 -3.09
CA ASN A 338 -0.35 43.21 -2.29
C ASN A 338 1.05 42.87 -1.79
N THR A 339 2.06 43.00 -2.66
CA THR A 339 3.46 42.76 -2.28
C THR A 339 3.94 43.75 -1.21
N LEU A 340 3.56 45.02 -1.29
CA LEU A 340 3.87 46.03 -0.28
C LEU A 340 3.13 45.75 1.05
N ALA A 341 1.89 45.28 0.99
CA ALA A 341 1.13 44.91 2.18
C ALA A 341 1.83 43.75 2.93
N PHE A 342 2.21 42.69 2.23
CA PHE A 342 2.92 41.55 2.84
C PHE A 342 4.31 41.91 3.39
N TYR A 343 5.02 42.81 2.72
CA TYR A 343 6.29 43.34 3.20
C TYR A 343 6.16 43.97 4.60
N HIS A 344 5.09 44.72 4.84
CA HIS A 344 4.84 45.36 6.13
C HIS A 344 4.33 44.41 7.20
N SER A 345 3.46 43.45 6.85
CA SER A 345 2.78 42.57 7.82
C SER A 345 3.56 41.29 8.15
N LEU A 346 4.05 40.55 7.15
CA LEU A 346 4.57 39.18 7.31
C LEU A 346 6.09 39.10 7.33
N TYR A 347 6.79 40.04 6.70
CA TYR A 347 8.24 39.95 6.48
C TYR A 347 9.07 40.98 7.26
N SER A 348 8.49 41.56 8.31
CA SER A 348 9.17 42.47 9.25
C SER A 348 9.91 43.62 8.56
N ARG A 349 9.38 44.14 7.45
CA ARG A 349 9.98 45.23 6.66
C ARG A 349 11.40 44.90 6.15
N SER A 350 11.67 43.66 5.76
CA SER A 350 12.93 43.25 5.13
C SER A 350 12.68 42.63 3.75
N TRP A 351 13.19 43.28 2.70
CA TRP A 351 13.02 42.79 1.33
C TRP A 351 13.79 41.50 1.08
N LEU A 352 15.00 41.38 1.64
CA LEU A 352 15.79 40.15 1.64
C LEU A 352 15.00 38.97 2.23
N ARG A 353 14.33 39.19 3.37
CA ARG A 353 13.54 38.14 4.04
C ARG A 353 12.32 37.74 3.22
N MET A 354 11.62 38.71 2.63
CA MET A 354 10.49 38.45 1.74
C MET A 354 10.94 37.65 0.50
N PHE A 355 12.02 38.05 -0.16
CA PHE A 355 12.55 37.32 -1.32
C PHE A 355 12.93 35.87 -1.00
N ARG A 356 13.41 35.59 0.22
CA ARG A 356 13.80 34.24 0.64
C ARG A 356 12.63 33.36 1.03
N LEU A 357 11.63 33.91 1.71
CA LEU A 357 10.58 33.12 2.38
C LEU A 357 9.25 33.10 1.64
N ARG A 358 8.93 34.10 0.82
CA ARG A 358 7.67 34.13 0.06
C ARG A 358 7.70 33.09 -1.07
N PRO A 359 6.71 32.20 -1.16
CA PRO A 359 6.61 31.21 -2.24
C PRO A 359 6.62 31.88 -3.62
N ARG A 360 7.34 31.29 -4.59
CA ARG A 360 7.35 31.77 -5.98
C ARG A 360 7.72 30.66 -6.96
N ILE A 361 7.28 30.82 -8.20
CA ILE A 361 7.71 29.96 -9.31
C ILE A 361 9.15 30.33 -9.70
N ARG A 362 9.96 29.31 -9.97
CA ARG A 362 11.32 29.45 -10.49
C ARG A 362 11.31 29.16 -11.99
N PHE A 363 11.77 30.13 -12.77
CA PHE A 363 11.81 30.03 -14.23
C PHE A 363 13.17 29.54 -14.78
N ASN A 364 14.17 29.37 -13.92
CA ASN A 364 15.53 29.00 -14.29
C ASN A 364 15.77 27.48 -14.38
N GLY A 365 14.71 26.68 -14.47
CA GLY A 365 14.83 25.22 -14.53
C GLY A 365 13.51 24.52 -14.83
N CYS A 366 13.49 23.21 -14.58
CA CYS A 366 12.32 22.36 -14.74
C CYS A 366 11.96 21.72 -13.39
N TYR A 367 10.67 21.58 -13.14
CA TYR A 367 10.12 20.83 -12.02
C TYR A 367 9.96 19.38 -12.47
N ILE A 368 10.49 18.44 -11.68
CA ILE A 368 10.55 17.03 -12.04
C ILE A 368 9.88 16.22 -10.92
N SER A 369 8.85 15.46 -11.27
CA SER A 369 8.26 14.47 -10.39
C SER A 369 8.63 13.08 -10.89
N THR A 370 9.33 12.32 -10.04
CA THR A 370 9.73 10.95 -10.32
C THR A 370 8.68 10.00 -9.77
N VAL A 371 8.07 9.19 -10.64
CA VAL A 371 7.06 8.21 -10.28
C VAL A 371 7.58 6.83 -10.64
N ASN A 372 7.77 5.99 -9.62
CA ASN A 372 8.20 4.61 -9.79
C ASN A 372 7.02 3.67 -9.59
N TYR A 373 6.81 2.76 -10.52
CA TYR A 373 5.96 1.59 -10.26
C TYR A 373 6.66 0.31 -10.67
N THR A 374 6.38 -0.75 -9.94
CA THR A 374 6.93 -2.07 -10.19
C THR A 374 6.02 -2.82 -11.15
N ARG A 375 6.60 -3.32 -12.24
CA ARG A 375 5.95 -4.26 -13.15
C ARG A 375 6.72 -5.57 -13.11
N ALA A 376 6.00 -6.69 -13.00
CA ALA A 376 6.63 -8.00 -13.17
C ALA A 376 7.11 -8.14 -14.63
N GLY A 377 8.37 -8.53 -14.84
CA GLY A 377 8.90 -8.84 -16.17
C GLY A 377 8.19 -10.02 -16.82
N GLU A 378 8.28 -10.13 -18.15
CA GLU A 378 7.67 -11.21 -18.92
C GLU A 378 8.33 -12.56 -18.58
N ALA A 379 7.52 -13.53 -18.14
CA ALA A 379 8.00 -14.82 -17.67
C ALA A 379 8.37 -15.71 -18.87
N ASN A 380 9.66 -16.01 -19.02
CA ASN A 380 10.14 -16.94 -20.05
C ASN A 380 9.87 -18.39 -19.58
N ALA A 381 9.25 -19.22 -20.43
CA ALA A 381 8.66 -20.50 -20.06
C ALA A 381 9.66 -21.57 -19.54
N ASN A 382 10.96 -21.35 -19.75
CA ASN A 382 12.02 -22.31 -19.46
C ASN A 382 12.83 -22.02 -18.20
N HIS A 383 12.47 -21.02 -17.39
CA HIS A 383 13.21 -20.68 -16.16
C HIS A 383 12.32 -20.75 -14.90
N VAL A 384 12.83 -21.39 -13.85
CA VAL A 384 12.19 -21.50 -12.53
C VAL A 384 11.95 -20.10 -11.95
N THR A 385 10.74 -19.85 -11.43
CA THR A 385 10.18 -18.58 -10.92
C THR A 385 10.87 -17.97 -9.68
N TRP A 386 12.11 -18.34 -9.41
CA TRP A 386 12.90 -17.86 -8.25
C TRP A 386 13.77 -16.64 -8.59
N GLY A 387 13.29 -15.79 -9.49
CA GLY A 387 14.04 -14.62 -9.96
C GLY A 387 13.31 -13.84 -11.05
N SER A 388 11.99 -13.74 -11.00
CA SER A 388 11.23 -12.91 -11.94
C SER A 388 11.79 -11.49 -11.87
N PRO A 389 12.45 -10.97 -12.92
CA PRO A 389 13.02 -9.64 -12.87
C PRO A 389 11.87 -8.64 -12.67
N VAL A 390 11.88 -7.94 -11.55
CA VAL A 390 10.94 -6.83 -11.32
C VAL A 390 11.48 -5.65 -12.11
N HIS A 391 10.77 -5.31 -13.18
CA HIS A 391 11.09 -4.12 -13.94
C HIS A 391 10.46 -2.94 -13.21
N ILE A 392 11.26 -2.18 -12.47
CA ILE A 392 10.78 -0.89 -11.96
C ILE A 392 10.80 0.06 -13.16
N VAL A 393 9.60 0.50 -13.54
CA VAL A 393 9.47 1.50 -14.59
C VAL A 393 9.41 2.86 -13.90
N THR A 394 10.38 3.70 -14.21
CA THR A 394 10.44 5.07 -13.75
C THR A 394 9.88 5.97 -14.84
N TYR A 395 8.84 6.72 -14.51
CA TYR A 395 8.35 7.82 -15.35
C TYR A 395 8.63 9.14 -14.65
N TYR A 396 8.99 10.12 -15.46
CA TYR A 396 9.24 11.49 -15.05
C TYR A 396 8.14 12.38 -15.62
N ARG A 397 7.53 13.19 -14.74
CA ARG A 397 6.68 14.30 -15.15
C ARG A 397 7.50 15.57 -15.04
N TYR A 398 7.81 16.17 -16.19
CA TYR A 398 8.51 17.44 -16.32
C TYR A 398 7.50 18.57 -16.50
N LEU A 399 7.68 19.63 -15.72
CA LEU A 399 6.96 20.89 -15.86
C LEU A 399 7.97 22.03 -15.98
N ARG A 400 7.89 22.82 -17.05
CA ARG A 400 8.68 24.04 -17.21
C ARG A 400 7.76 25.23 -17.36
N PHE A 401 7.92 26.19 -16.45
CA PHE A 401 7.17 27.44 -16.47
C PHE A 401 7.97 28.53 -17.18
N PHE A 402 7.26 29.46 -17.81
CA PHE A 402 7.83 30.66 -18.40
C PHE A 402 7.16 31.92 -17.87
N ARG A 403 7.89 33.04 -17.89
CA ARG A 403 7.47 34.32 -17.30
C ARG A 403 6.24 34.96 -17.96
N ASP A 404 5.86 34.56 -19.16
CA ASP A 404 4.68 35.12 -19.86
C ASP A 404 3.38 34.35 -19.58
N GLY A 405 3.36 33.50 -18.54
CA GLY A 405 2.18 32.70 -18.16
C GLY A 405 2.02 31.40 -18.96
N THR A 406 2.97 31.02 -19.81
CA THR A 406 2.96 29.72 -20.50
C THR A 406 3.77 28.66 -19.77
N ALA A 407 3.44 27.39 -20.00
CA ALA A 407 4.12 26.23 -19.44
C ALA A 407 4.28 25.12 -20.49
N ILE A 408 5.23 24.21 -20.26
CA ILE A 408 5.35 22.94 -20.98
C ILE A 408 5.18 21.81 -19.96
N SER A 409 4.36 20.82 -20.30
CA SER A 409 4.19 19.59 -19.53
C SER A 409 4.61 18.39 -20.37
N LEU A 410 5.45 17.53 -19.82
CA LEU A 410 5.95 16.35 -20.51
C LEU A 410 5.98 15.15 -19.56
N LEU A 411 5.35 14.05 -19.97
CA LEU A 411 5.40 12.77 -19.27
C LEU A 411 6.22 11.80 -20.12
N THR A 412 7.35 11.32 -19.60
CA THR A 412 8.27 10.44 -20.33
C THR A 412 9.08 9.54 -19.39
N THR A 413 9.62 8.45 -19.90
CA THR A 413 10.60 7.61 -19.19
C THR A 413 12.04 8.12 -19.35
N ALA A 414 12.27 9.12 -20.23
CA ALA A 414 13.59 9.69 -20.47
C ALA A 414 14.12 10.43 -19.22
N GLU A 415 15.40 10.23 -18.92
CA GLU A 415 16.04 10.77 -17.74
C GLU A 415 16.25 12.29 -17.82
N PRO A 416 16.40 12.99 -16.67
CA PRO A 416 16.53 14.44 -16.66
C PRO A 416 17.69 14.99 -17.50
N ALA A 417 18.79 14.24 -17.62
CA ALA A 417 19.95 14.63 -18.42
C ALA A 417 19.60 14.83 -19.91
N ASP A 418 18.69 14.00 -20.42
CA ASP A 418 18.29 14.00 -21.83
C ASP A 418 17.13 14.97 -22.10
N VAL A 419 16.35 15.35 -21.08
CA VAL A 419 15.11 16.11 -21.27
C VAL A 419 15.27 17.60 -20.93
N VAL A 420 15.96 17.93 -19.83
CA VAL A 420 15.95 19.28 -19.26
C VAL A 420 16.50 20.33 -20.22
N HIS A 421 17.55 20.00 -20.98
CA HIS A 421 18.15 20.92 -21.96
C HIS A 421 17.28 21.14 -23.20
N HIS A 422 16.41 20.19 -23.53
CA HIS A 422 15.58 20.21 -24.75
C HIS A 422 14.13 20.62 -24.51
N LEU A 423 13.71 20.83 -23.25
CA LEU A 423 12.37 21.27 -22.91
C LEU A 423 12.20 22.79 -23.15
N THR A 424 12.39 23.27 -24.38
CA THR A 424 12.25 24.69 -24.76
C THR A 424 11.07 24.90 -25.70
N ARG A 425 10.64 26.15 -25.89
CA ARG A 425 9.51 26.46 -26.79
C ARG A 425 9.84 26.17 -28.24
N GLU A 426 11.07 26.44 -28.64
CA GLU A 426 11.56 26.21 -30.00
C GLU A 426 11.56 24.71 -30.30
N ALA A 427 11.99 23.87 -29.34
CA ALA A 427 11.96 22.43 -29.49
C ALA A 427 10.53 21.88 -29.57
N VAL A 428 9.61 22.36 -28.72
CA VAL A 428 8.19 21.98 -28.80
C VAL A 428 7.57 22.40 -30.14
N ALA A 429 7.90 23.59 -30.65
CA ALA A 429 7.41 24.06 -31.95
C ALA A 429 8.00 23.26 -33.13
N LEU A 430 9.29 22.90 -33.06
CA LEU A 430 10.00 22.15 -34.09
C LEU A 430 9.48 20.72 -34.25
N HIS A 431 9.18 20.03 -33.13
CA HIS A 431 8.77 18.62 -33.14
C HIS A 431 7.25 18.40 -33.29
N ARG A 432 6.46 19.48 -33.26
CA ARG A 432 5.01 19.43 -33.46
C ARG A 432 4.71 19.26 -34.96
N GLY A 433 4.32 18.05 -35.36
CA GLY A 433 3.97 17.73 -36.75
C GLY A 433 4.89 16.72 -37.46
N GLY A 434 5.84 16.08 -36.75
CA GLY A 434 6.48 14.86 -37.23
C GLY A 434 7.74 15.01 -38.09
N ALA A 435 8.45 16.13 -38.02
CA ALA A 435 9.72 16.30 -38.72
C ALA A 435 10.91 15.90 -37.81
N ASN A 436 11.47 14.71 -38.05
CA ASN A 436 12.76 14.19 -37.52
C ASN A 436 12.79 13.59 -36.09
N PRO A 437 12.33 12.33 -35.92
CA PRO A 437 12.32 11.59 -34.64
C PRO A 437 13.71 11.14 -34.13
N HIS A 438 14.82 11.48 -34.81
CA HIS A 438 16.16 10.98 -34.49
C HIS A 438 17.05 11.96 -33.70
N LEU A 439 16.53 13.12 -33.30
CA LEU A 439 17.28 14.12 -32.53
C LEU A 439 17.13 13.90 -31.01
N PRO A 440 18.11 14.30 -30.17
CA PRO A 440 18.00 14.24 -28.71
C PRO A 440 16.77 14.98 -28.15
N SER A 441 16.31 16.01 -28.88
CA SER A 441 15.09 16.77 -28.57
C SER A 441 13.78 16.09 -28.97
N ALA A 442 13.80 14.88 -29.55
CA ALA A 442 12.59 14.18 -30.01
C ALA A 442 11.58 13.91 -28.89
N VAL A 443 12.02 13.87 -27.63
CA VAL A 443 11.13 13.77 -26.46
C VAL A 443 10.15 14.95 -26.38
N ALA A 444 10.48 16.10 -26.99
CA ALA A 444 9.59 17.25 -27.09
C ALA A 444 8.35 17.00 -27.98
N GLN A 445 8.33 15.94 -28.79
CA GLN A 445 7.18 15.57 -29.63
C GLN A 445 5.93 15.26 -28.80
N THR A 446 6.11 14.66 -27.62
CA THR A 446 5.01 14.33 -26.70
C THR A 446 4.78 15.39 -25.63
N ALA A 447 5.49 16.51 -25.70
CA ALA A 447 5.32 17.62 -24.78
C ALA A 447 4.04 18.40 -25.12
N LEU A 448 3.26 18.69 -24.09
CA LEU A 448 2.02 19.44 -24.18
C LEU A 448 2.28 20.92 -23.87
N LYS A 449 1.72 21.81 -24.70
CA LYS A 449 1.66 23.22 -24.33
C LYS A 449 0.69 23.38 -23.17
N GLY A 450 0.99 24.32 -22.29
CA GLY A 450 0.09 24.71 -21.23
C GLY A 450 0.23 26.18 -20.87
N ARG A 451 -0.61 26.60 -19.93
CA ARG A 451 -0.59 27.92 -19.30
C ARG A 451 -0.65 27.77 -17.79
N TRP A 452 -0.17 28.78 -17.06
CA TRP A 452 -0.19 28.79 -15.60
C TRP A 452 -0.64 30.14 -15.05
N ARG A 453 -1.24 30.11 -13.85
CA ARG A 453 -1.48 31.27 -12.97
C ARG A 453 -1.40 30.82 -11.51
N LEU A 454 -1.20 31.76 -10.60
CA LEU A 454 -1.36 31.53 -9.16
C LEU A 454 -2.84 31.60 -8.76
N ALA A 455 -3.19 30.88 -7.70
CA ALA A 455 -4.53 30.90 -7.13
C ALA A 455 -4.90 32.28 -6.59
N ARG A 456 -6.18 32.65 -6.73
CA ARG A 456 -6.80 33.88 -6.22
C ARG A 456 -7.63 33.57 -4.99
N GLU A 457 -7.92 34.57 -4.17
CA GLU A 457 -8.88 34.46 -3.06
C GLU A 457 -10.27 34.02 -3.54
N ALA A 458 -10.70 34.51 -4.71
CA ALA A 458 -11.95 34.10 -5.34
C ALA A 458 -12.01 32.62 -5.74
N ASP A 459 -10.87 31.94 -5.91
CA ASP A 459 -10.84 30.51 -6.25
C ASP A 459 -11.18 29.62 -5.03
N ASN A 460 -11.07 30.14 -3.79
CA ASN A 460 -11.36 29.44 -2.54
C ASN A 460 -12.01 30.37 -1.49
N PRO A 461 -13.34 30.62 -1.57
CA PRO A 461 -14.03 31.50 -0.63
C PRO A 461 -13.97 30.93 0.80
N GLY A 462 -13.29 31.64 1.71
CA GLY A 462 -13.18 31.31 3.13
C GLY A 462 -11.80 30.85 3.62
N ALA A 463 -10.81 30.72 2.72
CA ALA A 463 -9.41 30.49 3.09
C ALA A 463 -8.67 31.83 3.26
N SER A 464 -7.80 31.95 4.26
CA SER A 464 -7.01 33.17 4.44
C SER A 464 -6.01 33.35 3.29
N LEU A 465 -5.70 34.61 2.91
CA LEU A 465 -4.69 34.91 1.87
C LEU A 465 -3.35 34.19 2.10
N SER A 466 -2.97 33.93 3.36
CA SER A 466 -1.77 33.16 3.72
C SER A 466 -1.85 31.66 3.47
N GLU A 467 -3.06 31.08 3.42
CA GLU A 467 -3.28 29.65 3.15
C GLU A 467 -3.36 29.36 1.64
N VAL A 468 -3.77 30.34 0.83
CA VAL A 468 -3.88 30.22 -0.64
C VAL A 468 -2.59 30.67 -1.35
N GLU A 469 -1.73 31.44 -0.67
CA GLU A 469 -0.49 31.96 -1.26
C GLU A 469 0.51 30.84 -1.60
N GLY A 470 0.69 30.57 -2.89
CA GLY A 470 1.67 29.62 -3.42
C GLY A 470 1.08 28.49 -4.26
N ASP A 471 -0.24 28.35 -4.29
CA ASP A 471 -0.91 27.38 -5.16
C ASP A 471 -0.83 27.81 -6.64
N VAL A 472 -0.44 26.87 -7.50
CA VAL A 472 -0.26 27.10 -8.94
C VAL A 472 -1.30 26.30 -9.72
N MET A 473 -2.10 27.01 -10.51
CA MET A 473 -3.04 26.42 -11.45
C MET A 473 -2.37 26.24 -12.81
N VAL A 474 -2.41 25.03 -13.37
CA VAL A 474 -1.79 24.69 -14.66
C VAL A 474 -2.80 24.00 -15.57
N GLU A 475 -2.98 24.52 -16.78
CA GLU A 475 -3.81 23.91 -17.81
C GLU A 475 -2.95 23.50 -19.00
N THR A 476 -3.16 22.30 -19.54
CA THR A 476 -2.41 21.76 -20.69
C THR A 476 -3.32 21.31 -21.81
N GLU A 477 -2.84 21.38 -23.06
CA GLU A 477 -3.52 20.86 -24.23
C GLU A 477 -3.87 19.36 -24.06
N GLY A 478 -5.07 18.95 -24.52
CA GLY A 478 -5.55 17.57 -24.41
C GLY A 478 -6.34 17.24 -23.15
N ILE A 479 -6.45 18.16 -22.18
CA ILE A 479 -7.31 18.01 -20.98
C ILE A 479 -8.68 18.71 -21.14
N SER A 480 -8.93 19.41 -22.24
CA SER A 480 -10.20 20.10 -22.49
C SER A 480 -11.04 19.38 -23.54
N ASN A 481 -11.98 18.51 -23.10
CA ASN A 481 -13.29 18.25 -23.74
C ASN A 481 -14.20 17.22 -23.03
N LEU A 482 -13.94 16.83 -21.77
CA LEU A 482 -14.94 16.08 -20.98
C LEU A 482 -15.89 16.96 -20.15
N CYS A 483 -15.70 18.28 -20.14
CA CYS A 483 -16.56 19.23 -19.42
C CYS A 483 -17.00 20.45 -20.25
N ARG A 484 -17.32 20.30 -21.55
CA ARG A 484 -18.10 21.30 -22.30
C ARG A 484 -19.17 20.64 -23.16
N SER A 485 -20.41 21.02 -22.87
CA SER A 485 -21.71 20.58 -23.37
C SER A 485 -21.85 20.46 -24.89
N SER A 486 -22.57 19.42 -25.35
CA SER A 486 -23.45 19.50 -26.53
C SER A 486 -24.90 19.37 -26.06
N PRO A 487 -25.78 20.35 -26.38
CA PRO A 487 -27.22 20.23 -26.15
C PRO A 487 -27.87 19.58 -27.38
N LEU A 488 -28.55 18.44 -27.21
CA LEU A 488 -29.77 18.03 -27.95
C LEU A 488 -30.07 16.53 -27.73
N TYR A 489 -31.24 16.30 -27.13
CA TYR A 489 -32.04 15.07 -26.96
C TYR A 489 -31.79 14.10 -25.77
N PRO A 490 -32.88 13.55 -25.16
CA PRO A 490 -32.95 13.13 -23.76
C PRO A 490 -33.14 11.62 -23.52
N TYR A 491 -33.00 11.18 -22.25
CA TYR A 491 -33.22 9.83 -21.67
C TYR A 491 -32.14 8.78 -22.07
N ILE A 492 -31.45 8.04 -21.18
CA ILE A 492 -31.79 7.39 -19.91
C ILE A 492 -30.53 7.32 -19.01
N SER A 493 -30.70 7.61 -17.72
CA SER A 493 -29.70 7.51 -16.64
C SER A 493 -29.31 6.06 -16.31
N PRO A 494 -28.03 5.82 -15.93
CA PRO A 494 -27.73 4.94 -14.81
C PRO A 494 -26.98 5.71 -13.72
N ALA A 495 -27.74 6.03 -12.67
CA ALA A 495 -27.34 6.45 -11.34
C ALA A 495 -25.85 6.28 -10.97
N CYS A 496 -25.08 7.36 -11.15
CA CYS A 496 -23.99 7.72 -10.26
C CYS A 496 -24.24 9.17 -9.87
N GLY A 497 -24.93 9.37 -8.74
CA GLY A 497 -25.27 10.68 -8.25
C GLY A 497 -24.01 11.42 -7.80
N ASP A 498 -23.85 12.61 -8.35
CA ASP A 498 -23.00 13.68 -7.86
C ASP A 498 -23.06 13.77 -6.34
N LYS A 499 -21.89 13.70 -5.69
CA LYS A 499 -21.75 14.13 -4.30
C LYS A 499 -21.66 15.66 -4.25
N GLN A 500 -22.76 16.33 -4.60
CA GLN A 500 -23.13 17.51 -3.82
C GLN A 500 -23.63 16.98 -2.48
N HIS A 501 -22.94 17.31 -1.40
CA HIS A 501 -23.33 16.94 -0.04
C HIS A 501 -24.66 17.64 0.32
N GLY A 502 -25.78 17.04 -0.10
CA GLY A 502 -27.07 17.32 0.50
C GLY A 502 -27.04 16.91 1.97
N PHE A 503 -27.09 17.89 2.86
CA PHE A 503 -27.25 17.73 4.31
C PHE A 503 -28.66 17.19 4.64
N GLY A 504 -28.96 15.97 4.22
CA GLY A 504 -30.22 15.27 4.53
C GLY A 504 -30.00 14.07 5.45
N PRO A 505 -30.93 13.75 6.36
CA PRO A 505 -30.81 12.63 7.30
C PRO A 505 -30.67 11.27 6.60
N LEU A 506 -31.30 11.07 5.44
CA LEU A 506 -31.20 9.84 4.64
C LEU A 506 -29.79 9.64 4.04
N SER A 507 -29.13 10.71 3.62
CA SER A 507 -27.75 10.68 3.11
C SER A 507 -26.77 10.28 4.21
N PHE A 508 -26.97 10.82 5.42
CA PHE A 508 -26.18 10.41 6.59
C PHE A 508 -26.36 8.92 6.89
N LEU A 509 -27.62 8.44 6.97
CA LEU A 509 -27.92 7.02 7.21
C LEU A 509 -27.32 6.10 6.15
N ALA A 510 -27.39 6.47 4.86
CA ALA A 510 -26.72 5.71 3.81
C ALA A 510 -25.20 5.63 4.05
N SER A 511 -24.57 6.75 4.43
CA SER A 511 -23.12 6.79 4.69
C SER A 511 -22.65 5.99 5.91
N VAL A 512 -23.56 5.66 6.83
CA VAL A 512 -23.27 4.75 7.97
C VAL A 512 -23.01 3.31 7.47
N TYR A 513 -23.64 2.92 6.37
CA TYR A 513 -23.48 1.59 5.78
C TYR A 513 -22.37 1.49 4.73
N ASP A 514 -21.70 2.60 4.40
CA ASP A 514 -20.53 2.60 3.52
C ASP A 514 -19.45 1.61 3.99
N LEU A 515 -18.79 0.97 3.02
CA LEU A 515 -17.71 0.02 3.30
C LEU A 515 -16.51 0.68 3.97
N ASP A 516 -16.21 1.95 3.64
CA ASP A 516 -15.16 2.73 4.32
C ASP A 516 -15.47 3.01 5.79
N THR A 517 -16.74 3.27 6.10
CA THR A 517 -17.21 3.43 7.48
C THR A 517 -16.95 2.17 8.27
N LEU A 518 -17.20 1.00 7.66
CA LEU A 518 -16.95 -0.30 8.27
C LEU A 518 -15.44 -0.56 8.42
N ASP A 519 -14.70 -0.64 7.32
CA ASP A 519 -13.25 -0.82 7.30
C ASP A 519 -12.67 -0.33 5.97
N THR A 520 -11.71 0.59 6.04
CA THR A 520 -11.03 1.15 4.86
C THR A 520 -10.26 0.09 4.05
N ARG A 521 -9.96 -1.07 4.65
CA ARG A 521 -9.32 -2.21 3.99
C ARG A 521 -10.20 -2.89 2.93
N PHE A 522 -11.48 -2.54 2.84
CA PHE A 522 -12.44 -3.10 1.88
C PHE A 522 -12.43 -2.43 0.52
N THR A 523 -11.92 -1.21 0.51
CA THR A 523 -11.95 -0.27 -0.60
C THR A 523 -10.54 0.21 -0.95
N THR A 524 -9.55 -0.16 -0.12
CA THR A 524 -8.13 0.09 -0.33
C THR A 524 -7.38 -1.24 -0.26
N PRO A 525 -6.59 -1.62 -1.28
CA PRO A 525 -5.76 -2.82 -1.23
C PRO A 525 -4.77 -2.76 -0.06
N SER A 526 -4.53 -3.88 0.61
CA SER A 526 -3.64 -3.96 1.78
C SER A 526 -2.18 -3.63 1.48
N SER A 527 -1.77 -3.67 0.21
CA SER A 527 -0.45 -3.32 -0.31
C SER A 527 -0.28 -1.83 -0.64
N VAL A 528 -1.36 -1.04 -0.59
CA VAL A 528 -1.34 0.38 -0.94
C VAL A 528 -1.46 1.24 0.33
N PRO A 529 -0.56 2.20 0.55
CA PRO A 529 -0.72 3.19 1.61
C PRO A 529 -2.05 3.94 1.52
N TYR A 530 -2.76 4.06 2.64
CA TYR A 530 -4.10 4.64 2.64
C TYR A 530 -4.16 6.08 2.11
N ARG A 531 -3.16 6.93 2.43
CA ARG A 531 -3.12 8.30 1.89
C ARG A 531 -2.97 8.33 0.37
N ALA A 532 -2.19 7.40 -0.19
CA ALA A 532 -2.02 7.27 -1.64
C ALA A 532 -3.30 6.75 -2.32
N ALA A 533 -4.11 5.97 -1.61
CA ALA A 533 -5.39 5.49 -2.10
C ALA A 533 -6.47 6.58 -2.12
N ILE A 534 -6.54 7.44 -1.09
CA ILE A 534 -7.47 8.58 -1.08
C ILE A 534 -7.17 9.54 -2.24
N GLY A 535 -5.90 9.91 -2.46
CA GLY A 535 -5.51 10.83 -3.53
C GLY A 535 -5.79 10.30 -4.95
N LYS A 536 -6.03 8.99 -5.11
CA LYS A 536 -6.46 8.38 -6.38
C LYS A 536 -7.98 8.23 -6.52
N ARG A 537 -8.76 8.43 -5.45
CA ARG A 537 -10.23 8.26 -5.47
C ARG A 537 -10.96 9.39 -6.17
N GLU A 538 -10.29 10.52 -6.40
CA GLU A 538 -10.84 11.66 -7.15
C GLU A 538 -10.74 11.46 -8.66
N ASP A 539 -9.91 10.50 -9.13
CA ASP A 539 -9.75 10.14 -10.54
C ASP A 539 -10.31 8.72 -10.81
N ASP A 540 -11.54 8.63 -11.28
CA ASP A 540 -12.18 7.46 -11.93
C ASP A 540 -11.90 6.07 -11.32
N ALA A 541 -12.81 5.59 -10.45
CA ALA A 541 -12.96 4.16 -10.19
C ALA A 541 -13.42 3.45 -11.46
N LYS A 542 -12.49 3.06 -12.33
CA LYS A 542 -12.81 2.31 -13.54
C LYS A 542 -13.39 0.95 -13.14
N PRO A 543 -14.55 0.56 -13.70
CA PRO A 543 -15.15 -0.75 -13.41
C PRO A 543 -14.15 -1.86 -13.74
N ASP A 544 -14.12 -2.91 -12.90
CA ASP A 544 -13.31 -4.09 -13.20
C ASP A 544 -13.74 -4.64 -14.57
N LYS A 545 -12.78 -4.92 -15.45
CA LYS A 545 -13.05 -5.45 -16.81
C LYS A 545 -13.84 -6.77 -16.78
N ARG A 546 -13.88 -7.46 -15.64
CA ARG A 546 -14.61 -8.71 -15.42
C ARG A 546 -16.07 -8.50 -15.01
N ALA A 547 -16.52 -7.27 -14.78
CA ALA A 547 -17.85 -6.98 -14.29
C ALA A 547 -18.91 -7.15 -15.39
N GLU A 548 -19.94 -7.94 -15.12
CA GLU A 548 -21.09 -8.11 -16.01
C GLU A 548 -22.05 -6.92 -15.90
N PRO A 549 -22.87 -6.63 -16.94
CA PRO A 549 -23.92 -5.62 -16.86
C PRO A 549 -24.94 -5.98 -15.76
N SER A 550 -25.59 -4.96 -15.19
CA SER A 550 -26.50 -5.18 -14.07
C SER A 550 -27.74 -5.96 -14.49
N LYS A 551 -28.14 -6.91 -13.64
CA LYS A 551 -29.31 -7.76 -13.86
C LYS A 551 -30.54 -7.36 -13.05
N TRP A 552 -30.44 -6.34 -12.19
CA TRP A 552 -31.55 -5.89 -11.34
C TRP A 552 -32.82 -5.51 -12.13
N GLY A 553 -32.68 -5.00 -13.35
CA GLY A 553 -33.80 -4.64 -14.23
C GLY A 553 -34.29 -5.74 -15.18
N THR A 554 -33.83 -6.99 -15.00
CA THR A 554 -34.23 -8.11 -15.87
C THR A 554 -35.49 -8.81 -15.35
N LEU A 555 -36.27 -9.44 -16.24
CA LEU A 555 -37.45 -10.23 -15.87
C LEU A 555 -37.13 -11.31 -14.82
N GLU A 556 -35.96 -11.95 -14.94
CA GLU A 556 -35.43 -12.91 -13.96
C GLU A 556 -35.41 -12.31 -12.55
N PHE A 557 -34.85 -11.12 -12.38
CA PHE A 557 -34.73 -10.47 -11.06
C PHE A 557 -36.05 -9.91 -10.55
N TYR A 558 -36.98 -9.52 -11.42
CA TYR A 558 -38.35 -9.19 -11.00
C TYR A 558 -39.07 -10.40 -10.38
N VAL A 559 -38.88 -11.60 -10.94
CA VAL A 559 -39.37 -12.85 -10.32
C VAL A 559 -38.69 -13.09 -8.98
N TYR A 560 -37.39 -12.85 -8.87
CA TYR A 560 -36.67 -12.99 -7.59
C TYR A 560 -37.14 -11.99 -6.54
N TYR A 561 -37.47 -10.76 -6.91
CA TYR A 561 -38.09 -9.80 -5.99
C TYR A 561 -39.43 -10.28 -5.46
N LEU A 562 -40.27 -10.88 -6.31
CA LEU A 562 -41.54 -11.48 -5.87
C LEU A 562 -41.30 -12.59 -4.84
N VAL A 563 -40.32 -13.48 -5.08
CA VAL A 563 -39.94 -14.53 -4.13
C VAL A 563 -39.46 -13.94 -2.81
N PHE A 564 -38.64 -12.87 -2.82
CA PHE A 564 -38.20 -12.21 -1.59
C PHE A 564 -39.36 -11.56 -0.81
N LEU A 565 -40.29 -10.90 -1.53
CA LEU A 565 -41.47 -10.26 -0.95
C LEU A 565 -42.43 -11.25 -0.30
N THR A 566 -42.43 -12.52 -0.73
CA THR A 566 -43.25 -13.57 -0.10
C THR A 566 -42.47 -14.39 0.93
N ALA A 567 -41.26 -14.83 0.60
CA ALA A 567 -40.49 -15.77 1.41
C ALA A 567 -39.95 -15.13 2.69
N VAL A 568 -39.38 -13.91 2.62
CA VAL A 568 -38.80 -13.27 3.81
C VAL A 568 -39.87 -12.97 4.86
N PRO A 569 -41.00 -12.32 4.54
CA PRO A 569 -42.08 -12.14 5.52
C PRO A 569 -42.62 -13.46 6.07
N TYR A 570 -42.73 -14.50 5.24
CA TYR A 570 -43.16 -15.83 5.68
C TYR A 570 -42.17 -16.47 6.67
N MET A 571 -40.86 -16.32 6.45
CA MET A 571 -39.84 -16.80 7.38
C MET A 571 -39.98 -16.15 8.76
N PHE A 572 -40.09 -14.82 8.80
CA PHE A 572 -40.32 -14.07 10.05
C PHE A 572 -41.67 -14.42 10.68
N TRP A 573 -42.71 -14.62 9.87
CA TRP A 573 -44.03 -15.00 10.37
C TRP A 573 -44.01 -16.35 11.06
N ILE A 574 -43.33 -17.37 10.51
CA ILE A 574 -43.20 -18.68 11.16
C ILE A 574 -42.46 -18.57 12.49
N ALA A 575 -41.32 -17.86 12.51
CA ALA A 575 -40.55 -17.67 13.75
C ALA A 575 -41.38 -16.95 14.82
N TYR A 576 -42.11 -15.91 14.41
CA TYR A 576 -43.02 -15.18 15.27
C TYR A 576 -44.20 -16.04 15.76
N ASP A 577 -44.86 -16.79 14.87
CA ASP A 577 -46.02 -17.62 15.19
C ASP A 577 -45.69 -18.70 16.22
N VAL A 578 -44.56 -19.39 16.02
CA VAL A 578 -44.01 -20.35 16.99
C VAL A 578 -43.62 -19.69 18.32
N SER A 579 -43.20 -18.43 18.26
CA SER A 579 -42.81 -17.64 19.43
C SER A 579 -44.00 -17.02 20.19
N ARG A 580 -45.24 -17.11 19.68
CA ARG A 580 -46.43 -16.55 20.36
C ARG A 580 -46.71 -17.29 21.66
N ARG A 581 -46.83 -16.55 22.76
CA ARG A 581 -47.38 -17.05 24.03
C ARG A 581 -48.90 -16.89 24.01
N THR A 582 -49.64 -17.84 24.59
CA THR A 582 -51.09 -17.74 24.80
C THR A 582 -51.48 -16.73 25.88
N ASP A 583 -50.53 -16.31 26.73
CA ASP A 583 -50.81 -15.58 27.97
C ASP A 583 -50.07 -14.21 28.00
N GLY A 584 -50.63 -13.19 27.33
CA GLY A 584 -50.34 -11.76 27.57
C GLY A 584 -48.99 -11.17 27.08
N PRO A 585 -48.83 -9.82 27.12
CA PRO A 585 -47.64 -9.14 26.60
C PRO A 585 -46.39 -9.32 27.47
N ALA A 586 -45.29 -9.68 26.81
CA ALA A 586 -44.03 -10.15 27.39
C ALA A 586 -43.01 -9.03 27.68
N ILE A 587 -43.27 -8.18 28.67
CA ILE A 587 -42.34 -7.08 29.03
C ILE A 587 -41.29 -7.49 30.09
N SER A 588 -41.41 -8.64 30.78
CA SER A 588 -40.61 -8.88 32.01
C SER A 588 -39.58 -10.02 32.00
N GLN A 589 -39.48 -10.86 30.96
CA GLN A 589 -38.58 -12.03 30.99
C GLN A 589 -37.43 -11.90 29.99
N ASP A 590 -36.19 -11.85 30.49
CA ASP A 590 -35.00 -11.86 29.65
C ASP A 590 -34.80 -13.25 29.03
N VAL A 591 -34.87 -13.29 27.70
CA VAL A 591 -34.74 -14.53 26.89
C VAL A 591 -33.36 -14.68 26.26
N SER A 592 -32.45 -13.76 26.53
CA SER A 592 -31.08 -13.82 26.01
C SER A 592 -30.31 -15.04 26.55
N ASP A 593 -29.28 -15.46 25.81
CA ASP A 593 -28.33 -16.44 26.31
C ASP A 593 -27.38 -15.82 27.34
N ALA A 594 -26.80 -16.66 28.21
CA ALA A 594 -25.99 -16.20 29.34
C ALA A 594 -24.78 -15.33 28.91
N GLN A 595 -24.21 -15.59 27.73
CA GLN A 595 -23.07 -14.81 27.23
C GLN A 595 -23.52 -13.42 26.76
N TYR A 596 -24.60 -13.33 25.96
CA TYR A 596 -25.13 -12.01 25.56
C TYR A 596 -25.71 -11.25 26.75
N HIS A 597 -26.41 -11.92 27.67
CA HIS A 597 -26.89 -11.33 28.92
C HIS A 597 -25.75 -10.67 29.70
N THR A 598 -24.63 -11.37 29.86
CA THR A 598 -23.44 -10.84 30.55
C THR A 598 -22.89 -9.60 29.84
N PHE A 599 -22.77 -9.62 28.51
CA PHE A 599 -22.33 -8.46 27.72
C PHE A 599 -23.29 -7.28 27.87
N ARG A 600 -24.60 -7.51 27.74
CA ARG A 600 -25.67 -6.51 27.80
C ARG A 600 -25.73 -5.84 29.18
N THR A 601 -25.71 -6.62 30.26
CA THR A 601 -25.73 -6.11 31.64
C THR A 601 -24.49 -5.29 31.95
N ASN A 602 -23.33 -5.66 31.40
CA ASN A 602 -22.08 -4.92 31.60
C ASN A 602 -21.84 -3.78 30.60
N LEU A 603 -22.69 -3.62 29.58
CA LEU A 603 -22.52 -2.64 28.52
C LEU A 603 -22.41 -1.19 29.04
N PRO A 604 -23.18 -0.74 30.05
CA PRO A 604 -23.03 0.61 30.60
C PRO A 604 -21.64 0.85 31.22
N TYR A 605 -21.11 -0.12 31.97
CA TYR A 605 -19.76 -0.02 32.56
C TYR A 605 -18.68 -0.01 31.47
N MET A 606 -18.83 -0.85 30.45
CA MET A 606 -17.92 -0.86 29.31
C MET A 606 -18.00 0.44 28.50
N ALA A 607 -19.19 1.00 28.30
CA ALA A 607 -19.39 2.28 27.62
C ALA A 607 -18.73 3.43 28.39
N LEU A 608 -18.78 3.41 29.73
CA LEU A 608 -18.03 4.34 30.56
C LEU A 608 -16.52 4.19 30.34
N LEU A 609 -16.00 2.96 30.30
CA LEU A 609 -14.58 2.71 30.01
C LEU A 609 -14.16 3.17 28.61
N LEU A 610 -15.02 3.01 27.61
CA LEU A 610 -14.79 3.46 26.24
C LEU A 610 -14.55 4.97 26.16
N VAL A 611 -15.13 5.75 27.07
CA VAL A 611 -14.91 7.20 27.19
C VAL A 611 -13.77 7.52 28.18
N PHE A 612 -13.78 6.89 29.35
CA PHE A 612 -12.83 7.17 30.44
C PHE A 612 -11.39 6.82 30.08
N HIS A 613 -11.14 5.68 29.44
CA HIS A 613 -9.78 5.25 29.09
C HIS A 613 -9.07 6.24 28.14
N PRO A 614 -9.67 6.66 27.00
CA PRO A 614 -9.09 7.70 26.15
C PRO A 614 -8.93 9.05 26.85
N LEU A 615 -9.84 9.43 27.76
CA LEU A 615 -9.69 10.65 28.56
C LEU A 615 -8.50 10.56 29.52
N LEU A 616 -8.34 9.43 30.20
CA LEU A 616 -7.22 9.18 31.09
C LEU A 616 -5.89 9.20 30.31
N ARG A 617 -5.87 8.68 29.08
CA ARG A 617 -4.71 8.82 28.19
C ARG A 617 -4.40 10.29 27.87
N LYS A 618 -5.42 11.11 27.60
CA LYS A 618 -5.19 12.55 27.36
C LYS A 618 -4.62 13.25 28.60
N VAL A 619 -5.12 12.91 29.80
CA VAL A 619 -4.58 13.41 31.06
C VAL A 619 -3.13 12.95 31.24
N TRP A 620 -2.84 11.67 31.03
CA TRP A 620 -1.48 11.13 31.06
C TRP A 620 -0.55 11.88 30.11
N ASN A 621 -0.98 12.14 28.87
CA ASN A 621 -0.20 12.85 27.88
C ASN A 621 0.05 14.32 28.25
N ALA A 622 -0.86 14.94 29.01
CA ALA A 622 -0.70 16.29 29.53
C ALA A 622 0.27 16.34 30.72
N VAL A 623 0.27 15.31 31.58
CA VAL A 623 1.16 15.19 32.74
C VAL A 623 2.58 14.78 32.32
N TYR A 624 2.69 13.87 31.35
CA TYR A 624 3.96 13.37 30.82
C TYR A 624 4.09 13.76 29.34
N PRO A 625 4.30 15.04 29.02
CA PRO A 625 4.40 15.49 27.62
C PRO A 625 5.62 14.85 26.94
N ALA A 626 5.43 14.39 25.71
CA ALA A 626 6.54 13.98 24.86
C ALA A 626 7.46 15.19 24.61
N PRO A 627 8.80 15.04 24.67
CA PRO A 627 9.73 16.15 24.49
C PRO A 627 9.49 16.87 23.15
N GLN A 628 8.99 18.11 23.23
CA GLN A 628 8.71 18.94 22.07
C GLN A 628 9.98 19.65 21.59
N ASN A 629 10.89 18.93 20.93
CA ASN A 629 11.93 19.58 20.11
C ASN A 629 11.48 19.73 18.65
N VAL A 630 10.25 20.18 18.45
CA VAL A 630 9.67 20.34 17.10
C VAL A 630 8.94 21.67 17.02
N LYS A 631 9.59 22.65 16.39
CA LYS A 631 8.90 23.79 15.73
C LYS A 631 7.71 23.20 14.96
N ALA A 632 6.51 23.75 15.15
CA ALA A 632 5.19 23.21 14.84
C ALA A 632 4.89 22.70 13.40
N GLY A 633 5.88 22.42 12.55
CA GLY A 633 5.73 21.95 11.17
C GLY A 633 6.28 20.55 10.84
N ARG A 634 6.79 19.75 11.81
CA ARG A 634 7.32 18.39 11.53
C ARG A 634 6.75 17.30 12.46
N MET A 635 5.44 17.06 12.40
CA MET A 635 4.79 15.97 13.17
C MET A 635 5.28 14.54 12.85
N ASN A 636 6.10 14.34 11.80
CA ASN A 636 6.55 13.02 11.33
C ASN A 636 8.05 12.75 11.51
N SER A 637 8.76 13.49 12.37
CA SER A 637 10.19 13.19 12.63
C SER A 637 10.34 11.84 13.37
N PRO A 638 11.39 11.05 13.12
CA PRO A 638 11.63 9.77 13.82
C PRO A 638 11.68 9.91 15.35
N GLU A 639 12.23 11.01 15.86
CA GLU A 639 12.31 11.31 17.30
C GLU A 639 10.92 11.52 17.92
N ALA A 640 10.04 12.26 17.24
CA ALA A 640 8.66 12.43 17.68
C ALA A 640 7.87 11.11 17.68
N ALA A 641 8.15 10.22 16.71
CA ALA A 641 7.53 8.90 16.64
C ALA A 641 7.98 7.97 17.78
N GLU A 642 9.27 8.01 18.15
CA GLU A 642 9.80 7.29 19.30
C GLU A 642 9.22 7.84 20.62
N ALA A 643 9.18 9.16 20.77
CA ALA A 643 8.59 9.80 21.94
C ALA A 643 7.11 9.42 22.11
N ARG A 644 6.35 9.38 21.01
CA ARG A 644 4.96 8.95 20.99
C ARG A 644 4.81 7.47 21.39
N LEU A 645 5.63 6.57 20.83
CA LEU A 645 5.62 5.16 21.22
C LEU A 645 5.87 5.01 22.71
N SER A 646 6.93 5.64 23.22
CA SER A 646 7.29 5.55 24.63
C SER A 646 6.18 6.06 25.54
N GLN A 647 5.57 7.21 25.21
CA GLN A 647 4.46 7.79 25.96
C GLN A 647 3.24 6.85 25.98
N ARG A 648 2.82 6.32 24.83
CA ARG A 648 1.63 5.47 24.73
C ARG A 648 1.84 4.09 25.32
N ALA A 649 2.96 3.44 25.04
CA ALA A 649 3.29 2.13 25.61
C ALA A 649 3.45 2.21 27.13
N SER A 650 3.94 3.33 27.67
CA SER A 650 4.02 3.52 29.13
C SER A 650 2.65 3.66 29.78
N PHE A 651 1.74 4.42 29.14
CA PHE A 651 0.34 4.47 29.58
C PHE A 651 -0.31 3.09 29.51
N ASP A 652 -0.19 2.40 28.37
CA ASP A 652 -0.80 1.09 28.15
C ASP A 652 -0.28 0.07 29.16
N TYR A 653 1.02 0.10 29.46
CA TYR A 653 1.64 -0.72 30.49
C TYR A 653 1.08 -0.44 31.88
N ALA A 654 1.05 0.83 32.31
CA ALA A 654 0.55 1.20 33.63
C ALA A 654 -0.95 0.91 33.77
N PHE A 655 -1.73 1.22 32.74
CA PHE A 655 -3.15 0.94 32.69
C PHE A 655 -3.41 -0.58 32.68
N ALA A 656 -2.63 -1.38 31.94
CA ALA A 656 -2.77 -2.83 31.93
C ALA A 656 -2.63 -3.45 33.32
N LEU A 657 -1.65 -3.00 34.12
CA LEU A 657 -1.46 -3.50 35.49
C LEU A 657 -2.68 -3.17 36.37
N LEU A 658 -3.13 -1.92 36.34
CA LEU A 658 -4.32 -1.50 37.07
C LEU A 658 -5.57 -2.27 36.59
N TYR A 659 -5.73 -2.40 35.28
CA TYR A 659 -6.85 -3.05 34.64
C TYR A 659 -6.93 -4.54 34.99
N LEU A 660 -5.79 -5.25 35.02
CA LEU A 660 -5.75 -6.65 35.45
C LEU A 660 -6.17 -6.82 36.90
N VAL A 661 -5.70 -5.96 37.81
CA VAL A 661 -6.07 -6.05 39.23
C VAL A 661 -7.56 -5.76 39.43
N ILE A 662 -8.12 -4.77 38.73
CA ILE A 662 -9.56 -4.46 38.80
C ILE A 662 -10.39 -5.62 38.22
N LEU A 663 -9.99 -6.17 37.08
CA LEU A 663 -10.73 -7.25 36.43
C LEU A 663 -10.62 -8.58 37.18
N HIS A 664 -9.43 -8.95 37.65
CA HIS A 664 -9.13 -10.32 38.08
C HIS A 664 -8.65 -10.42 39.53
N GLY A 665 -8.56 -9.30 40.26
CA GLY A 665 -8.11 -9.28 41.65
C GLY A 665 -6.72 -9.92 41.82
N PHE A 666 -6.59 -10.84 42.77
CA PHE A 666 -5.32 -11.55 43.00
C PHE A 666 -4.91 -12.50 41.87
N SER A 667 -5.86 -12.95 41.03
CA SER A 667 -5.53 -13.78 39.85
C SER A 667 -4.72 -13.01 38.80
N ALA A 668 -4.65 -11.66 38.89
CA ALA A 668 -3.73 -10.85 38.09
C ALA A 668 -2.26 -11.32 38.23
N ALA A 669 -1.84 -11.78 39.41
CA ALA A 669 -0.48 -12.28 39.62
C ALA A 669 -0.19 -13.55 38.80
N LYS A 670 -1.19 -14.44 38.65
CA LYS A 670 -1.09 -15.66 37.83
C LYS A 670 -0.90 -15.30 36.35
N ILE A 671 -1.70 -14.35 35.87
CA ILE A 671 -1.61 -13.83 34.50
C ILE A 671 -0.24 -13.21 34.25
N LEU A 672 0.25 -12.34 35.14
CA LEU A 672 1.55 -11.70 35.01
C LEU A 672 2.70 -12.72 35.02
N LEU A 673 2.59 -13.78 35.83
CA LEU A 673 3.55 -14.88 35.84
C LEU A 673 3.59 -15.59 34.47
N ILE A 674 2.43 -15.97 33.93
CA ILE A 674 2.32 -16.61 32.62
C ILE A 674 2.94 -15.74 31.52
N LEU A 675 2.62 -14.44 31.53
CA LEU A 675 3.15 -13.47 30.57
C LEU A 675 4.67 -13.37 30.68
N THR A 676 5.20 -13.31 31.90
CA THR A 676 6.64 -13.22 32.18
C THR A 676 7.37 -14.47 31.71
N VAL A 677 6.83 -15.66 32.00
CA VAL A 677 7.39 -16.94 31.52
C VAL A 677 7.41 -16.96 30.00
N ASN A 678 6.29 -16.63 29.33
CA ASN A 678 6.25 -16.60 27.87
C ASN A 678 7.28 -15.63 27.27
N TYR A 679 7.40 -14.42 27.82
CA TYR A 679 8.40 -13.44 27.37
C TYR A 679 9.83 -13.97 27.51
N LYS A 680 10.15 -14.61 28.64
CA LYS A 680 11.48 -15.20 28.87
C LYS A 680 11.77 -16.37 27.95
N LEU A 681 10.77 -17.21 27.65
CA LEU A 681 10.92 -18.30 26.68
C LEU A 681 11.14 -17.74 25.26
N ALA A 682 10.46 -16.65 24.90
CA ALA A 682 10.60 -16.01 23.60
C ALA A 682 11.96 -15.32 23.42
N THR A 683 12.39 -14.53 24.41
CA THR A 683 13.57 -13.65 24.28
C THR A 683 14.86 -14.24 24.83
N GLY A 684 14.78 -15.22 25.74
CA GLY A 684 15.94 -15.81 26.41
C GLY A 684 16.49 -17.08 25.78
N LEU A 685 15.74 -17.76 24.89
CA LEU A 685 16.18 -19.02 24.28
C LEU A 685 16.90 -18.83 22.94
N PRO A 686 17.79 -19.76 22.55
CA PRO A 686 18.37 -19.77 21.21
C PRO A 686 17.29 -19.89 20.13
N ARG A 687 17.47 -19.13 19.04
CA ARG A 687 16.49 -18.98 17.95
C ARG A 687 15.83 -20.29 17.48
N LYS A 688 16.61 -21.35 17.30
CA LYS A 688 16.12 -22.66 16.81
C LYS A 688 15.01 -23.29 17.67
N TYR A 689 14.99 -22.99 18.97
CA TYR A 689 14.02 -23.57 19.89
C TYR A 689 12.77 -22.70 20.08
N ILE A 690 12.83 -21.41 19.71
CA ILE A 690 11.75 -20.45 19.97
C ILE A 690 10.40 -20.94 19.43
N PRO A 691 10.27 -21.39 18.15
CA PRO A 691 8.95 -21.80 17.63
C PRO A 691 8.38 -23.01 18.38
N ALA A 692 9.19 -24.06 18.59
CA ALA A 692 8.75 -25.28 19.24
C ALA A 692 8.33 -25.04 20.70
N VAL A 693 9.14 -24.30 21.46
CA VAL A 693 8.83 -23.97 22.85
C VAL A 693 7.62 -23.04 22.95
N THR A 694 7.47 -22.09 22.04
CA THR A 694 6.30 -21.21 21.98
C THR A 694 5.02 -22.01 21.80
N TRP A 695 4.98 -22.91 20.82
CA TRP A 695 3.80 -23.74 20.56
C TRP A 695 3.52 -24.71 21.71
N LEU A 696 4.55 -25.40 22.21
CA LEU A 696 4.41 -26.34 23.32
C LEU A 696 3.87 -25.64 24.57
N PHE A 697 4.48 -24.51 24.97
CA PHE A 697 4.05 -23.75 26.13
C PHE A 697 2.61 -23.27 26.00
N ASN A 698 2.25 -22.65 24.87
CA ASN A 698 0.91 -22.07 24.70
C ASN A 698 -0.19 -23.13 24.54
N ILE A 699 0.09 -24.26 23.89
CA ILE A 699 -0.87 -25.38 23.82
C ILE A 699 -1.06 -25.99 25.21
N CYS A 700 0.04 -26.31 25.92
CA CYS A 700 -0.05 -26.82 27.30
C CYS A 700 -0.79 -25.84 28.22
N LEU A 701 -0.60 -24.54 28.02
CA LEU A 701 -1.30 -23.50 28.77
C LEU A 701 -2.81 -23.51 28.51
N LEU A 702 -3.27 -23.68 27.26
CA LEU A 702 -4.70 -23.83 26.96
C LEU A 702 -5.31 -25.01 27.73
N PHE A 703 -4.64 -26.17 27.69
CA PHE A 703 -5.08 -27.35 28.44
C PHE A 703 -5.05 -27.13 29.96
N ALA A 704 -3.97 -26.56 30.48
CA ALA A 704 -3.80 -26.34 31.91
C ALA A 704 -4.79 -25.30 32.47
N ASN A 705 -5.10 -24.25 31.71
CA ASN A 705 -6.09 -23.25 32.10
C ASN A 705 -7.49 -23.88 32.29
N GLU A 706 -7.89 -24.78 31.39
CA GLU A 706 -9.18 -25.46 31.46
C GLU A 706 -9.20 -26.57 32.51
N LEU A 707 -8.19 -27.46 32.50
CA LEU A 707 -8.12 -28.61 33.42
C LEU A 707 -7.93 -28.21 34.88
N CYS A 708 -7.30 -27.06 35.14
CA CYS A 708 -7.06 -26.54 36.49
C CYS A 708 -7.98 -25.37 36.86
N GLU A 709 -9.04 -25.10 36.08
CA GLU A 709 -10.03 -24.04 36.33
C GLU A 709 -9.40 -22.68 36.72
N GLY A 710 -8.38 -22.24 35.97
CA GLY A 710 -7.71 -20.96 36.23
C GLY A 710 -6.77 -20.93 37.45
N TYR A 711 -6.32 -22.11 37.91
CA TYR A 711 -5.35 -22.30 39.00
C TYR A 711 -5.79 -21.68 40.33
N LYS A 712 -6.89 -22.15 40.91
CA LYS A 712 -7.39 -21.66 42.21
C LYS A 712 -6.29 -21.73 43.29
N PHE A 713 -6.10 -20.65 44.05
CA PHE A 713 -5.07 -20.57 45.08
C PHE A 713 -5.27 -21.64 46.16
N ARG A 714 -6.52 -21.96 46.48
CA ARG A 714 -6.87 -23.09 47.36
C ARG A 714 -6.28 -24.42 46.87
N ASP A 715 -6.43 -24.72 45.59
CA ASP A 715 -6.00 -26.01 45.02
C ASP A 715 -4.47 -26.07 44.91
N LEU A 716 -3.83 -24.93 44.60
CA LEU A 716 -2.37 -24.79 44.70
C LEU A 716 -1.87 -24.99 46.13
N ALA A 717 -2.58 -24.46 47.13
CA ALA A 717 -2.25 -24.66 48.54
C ALA A 717 -2.38 -26.14 48.93
N LEU A 718 -3.44 -26.82 48.50
CA LEU A 718 -3.65 -28.25 48.73
C LEU A 718 -2.58 -29.12 48.04
N LEU A 719 -2.07 -28.72 46.87
CA LEU A 719 -0.97 -29.42 46.21
C LEU A 719 0.32 -29.38 47.05
N VAL A 720 0.55 -28.27 47.76
CA VAL A 720 1.72 -28.10 48.63
C VAL A 720 1.54 -28.75 49.99
N THR A 721 0.35 -28.67 50.59
CA THR A 721 0.09 -29.20 51.95
C THR A 721 -0.39 -30.66 51.98
N GLY A 722 -0.79 -31.22 50.83
CA GLY A 722 -1.43 -32.52 50.74
C GLY A 722 -2.93 -32.50 51.08
N PRO A 723 -3.69 -33.55 50.71
CA PRO A 723 -5.12 -33.65 51.03
C PRO A 723 -5.32 -33.83 52.55
N PRO A 724 -6.40 -33.26 53.13
CA PRO A 724 -6.69 -33.44 54.55
C PRO A 724 -6.92 -34.93 54.88
N ALA A 725 -6.33 -35.41 55.98
CA ALA A 725 -6.52 -36.77 56.46
C ALA A 725 -8.00 -37.00 56.80
N LYS A 726 -8.56 -38.14 56.38
CA LYS A 726 -10.00 -38.45 56.43
C LYS A 726 -10.64 -38.44 57.83
N ASP A 727 -9.86 -38.40 58.90
CA ASP A 727 -10.35 -38.57 60.27
C ASP A 727 -10.16 -37.35 61.21
N LEU A 728 -9.78 -36.17 60.71
CA LEU A 728 -9.73 -34.93 61.50
C LEU A 728 -10.42 -33.76 60.78
N VAL A 729 -11.70 -33.56 61.06
CA VAL A 729 -12.56 -32.52 60.47
C VAL A 729 -12.31 -31.10 61.06
N ALA A 730 -11.28 -30.89 61.89
CA ALA A 730 -11.17 -29.65 62.68
C ALA A 730 -10.17 -28.59 62.18
N ASP A 731 -9.09 -28.93 61.46
CA ASP A 731 -8.07 -27.93 61.09
C ASP A 731 -7.70 -27.99 59.61
N THR A 732 -8.42 -27.24 58.79
CA THR A 732 -7.93 -26.88 57.45
C THR A 732 -6.63 -26.09 57.59
N PRO A 733 -5.54 -26.49 56.90
CA PRO A 733 -4.26 -25.81 56.98
C PRO A 733 -4.39 -24.32 56.70
N SER A 734 -3.64 -23.48 57.44
CA SER A 734 -3.68 -22.02 57.31
C SER A 734 -3.40 -21.53 55.89
N LEU A 735 -2.55 -22.25 55.14
CA LEU A 735 -2.25 -21.99 53.73
C LEU A 735 -3.49 -22.16 52.83
N VAL A 736 -4.33 -23.17 53.10
CA VAL A 736 -5.56 -23.42 52.35
C VAL A 736 -6.60 -22.34 52.66
N LYS A 737 -6.73 -21.93 53.93
CA LYS A 737 -7.59 -20.79 54.33
C LYS A 737 -7.14 -19.48 53.67
N LEU A 738 -5.83 -19.24 53.56
CA LEU A 738 -5.29 -18.09 52.82
C LEU A 738 -5.62 -18.19 51.32
N GLY A 739 -5.51 -19.38 50.72
CA GLY A 739 -5.89 -19.63 49.33
C GLY A 739 -7.37 -19.34 49.07
N GLU A 740 -8.26 -19.81 49.93
CA GLU A 740 -9.71 -19.52 49.89
C GLU A 740 -9.99 -18.02 50.03
N TRP A 741 -9.29 -17.34 50.93
CA TRP A 741 -9.38 -15.90 51.08
C TRP A 741 -8.92 -15.17 49.81
N LEU A 742 -7.79 -15.55 49.20
CA LEU A 742 -7.30 -14.95 47.96
C LEU A 742 -8.28 -15.18 46.79
N ASP A 743 -8.81 -16.39 46.65
CA ASP A 743 -9.79 -16.73 45.62
C ASP A 743 -11.13 -15.98 45.80
N SER A 744 -11.47 -15.57 47.03
CA SER A 744 -12.67 -14.75 47.29
C SER A 744 -12.61 -13.34 46.70
N TYR A 745 -11.41 -12.81 46.44
CA TYR A 745 -11.17 -11.50 45.83
C TYR A 745 -10.79 -11.65 44.34
N GLY A 746 -11.70 -12.18 43.54
CA GLY A 746 -11.50 -12.44 42.10
C GLY A 746 -11.68 -11.24 41.16
N GLY A 747 -11.96 -10.04 41.66
CA GLY A 747 -12.24 -8.85 40.82
C GLY A 747 -13.60 -8.89 40.12
N LEU A 748 -13.81 -8.01 39.12
CA LEU A 748 -15.06 -7.94 38.35
C LEU A 748 -15.34 -9.20 37.51
N MET A 749 -14.29 -9.91 37.12
CA MET A 749 -14.31 -11.09 36.26
C MET A 749 -13.31 -12.12 36.79
N SER A 750 -13.73 -12.89 37.80
CA SER A 750 -12.89 -13.89 38.46
C SER A 750 -12.39 -15.00 37.53
N ARG A 751 -13.17 -15.34 36.51
CA ARG A 751 -12.86 -16.36 35.48
C ARG A 751 -12.00 -15.80 34.36
N TRP A 752 -10.76 -15.49 34.67
CA TRP A 752 -9.81 -14.94 33.72
C TRP A 752 -9.42 -15.94 32.63
N GLU A 753 -9.40 -17.23 32.94
CA GLU A 753 -8.96 -18.33 32.09
C GLU A 753 -9.76 -18.45 30.79
N VAL A 754 -11.07 -18.13 30.85
CA VAL A 754 -11.98 -18.23 29.69
C VAL A 754 -11.63 -17.23 28.59
N LEU A 755 -11.32 -15.98 28.97
CA LEU A 755 -10.99 -14.93 28.02
C LEU A 755 -9.50 -14.91 27.67
N PHE A 756 -8.68 -15.61 28.45
CA PHE A 756 -7.25 -15.67 28.22
C PHE A 756 -6.86 -16.34 26.90
N ASN A 757 -7.75 -17.15 26.30
CA ASN A 757 -7.52 -17.78 25.00
C ASN A 757 -7.18 -16.76 23.89
N ILE A 758 -7.79 -15.56 23.89
CA ILE A 758 -7.42 -14.50 22.94
C ILE A 758 -6.02 -13.96 23.22
N THR A 759 -5.67 -13.84 24.50
CA THR A 759 -4.34 -13.41 24.93
C THR A 759 -3.27 -14.41 24.47
N VAL A 760 -3.52 -15.72 24.55
CA VAL A 760 -2.62 -16.78 24.03
C VAL A 760 -2.23 -16.55 22.57
N LEU A 761 -3.16 -16.09 21.72
CA LEU A 761 -2.85 -15.76 20.32
C LEU A 761 -1.86 -14.60 20.22
N ARG A 762 -1.94 -13.61 21.12
CA ARG A 762 -0.97 -12.51 21.19
C ARG A 762 0.39 -12.96 21.68
N LEU A 763 0.46 -13.88 22.64
CA LEU A 763 1.71 -14.47 23.12
C LEU A 763 2.45 -15.14 21.96
N ILE A 764 1.75 -15.99 21.20
CA ILE A 764 2.30 -16.64 20.01
C ILE A 764 2.72 -15.60 18.96
N SER A 765 1.88 -14.58 18.70
CA SER A 765 2.23 -13.50 17.76
C SER A 765 3.53 -12.80 18.14
N PHE A 766 3.70 -12.45 19.42
CA PHE A 766 4.92 -11.79 19.92
C PHE A 766 6.14 -12.68 19.74
N SER A 767 6.08 -13.93 20.19
CA SER A 767 7.20 -14.87 20.10
C SER A 767 7.64 -15.14 18.66
N LEU A 768 6.68 -15.32 17.74
CA LEU A 768 6.97 -15.59 16.33
C LEU A 768 7.42 -14.34 15.58
N ASP A 769 6.83 -13.17 15.86
CA ASP A 769 7.29 -11.90 15.29
C ASP A 769 8.73 -11.58 15.78
N TYR A 770 9.06 -11.87 17.04
CA TYR A 770 10.42 -11.77 17.56
C TYR A 770 11.37 -12.75 16.86
N TYR A 771 10.98 -14.03 16.75
CA TYR A 771 11.77 -15.05 16.05
C TYR A 771 12.10 -14.66 14.61
N TRP A 772 11.13 -14.08 13.88
CA TRP A 772 11.35 -13.59 12.51
C TRP A 772 12.18 -12.31 12.45
N SER A 773 12.20 -11.50 13.51
CA SER A 773 13.05 -10.31 13.59
C SER A 773 14.54 -10.64 13.66
N LEU A 774 14.91 -11.76 14.30
CA LEU A 774 16.30 -12.17 14.55
C LEU A 774 17.10 -12.50 13.29
N ASP A 775 16.45 -13.04 12.26
CA ASP A 775 17.10 -13.45 11.00
C ASP A 775 17.17 -12.33 9.95
N ARG A 776 16.51 -11.20 10.21
CA ARG A 776 16.36 -10.15 9.21
C ARG A 776 17.57 -9.23 9.23
N ARG A 777 18.50 -9.42 8.28
CA ARG A 777 19.63 -8.50 8.05
C ARG A 777 19.12 -7.05 7.94
N SER A 778 19.92 -6.10 8.43
CA SER A 778 19.70 -4.66 8.40
C SER A 778 18.84 -4.21 7.20
N SER A 779 17.73 -3.53 7.51
CA SER A 779 16.67 -3.06 6.60
C SER A 779 17.03 -3.07 5.11
N SER A 780 16.20 -3.77 4.32
CA SER A 780 16.37 -3.81 2.87
C SER A 780 16.44 -2.38 2.29
N PRO A 781 17.20 -2.12 1.21
CA PRO A 781 17.29 -0.78 0.63
C PRO A 781 15.91 -0.18 0.29
N ILE A 782 14.95 -1.04 -0.05
CA ILE A 782 13.55 -0.69 -0.33
C ILE A 782 12.82 -0.20 0.93
N GLU A 783 13.05 -0.83 2.08
CA GLU A 783 12.47 -0.40 3.37
C GLU A 783 12.94 0.98 3.80
N LYS A 784 14.20 1.31 3.52
CA LYS A 784 14.77 2.63 3.81
C LYS A 784 14.13 3.75 2.96
N GLN A 785 13.48 3.39 1.85
CA GLN A 785 12.81 4.33 0.96
C GLN A 785 11.32 4.52 1.28
N LEU A 786 10.72 3.65 2.11
CA LEU A 786 9.32 3.76 2.50
C LEU A 786 9.14 4.80 3.60
N ASP A 787 8.10 5.62 3.49
CA ASP A 787 7.70 6.53 4.57
C ASP A 787 7.08 5.73 5.72
N PRO A 788 7.71 5.65 6.91
CA PRO A 788 7.19 4.88 8.03
C PRO A 788 5.86 5.43 8.56
N ALA A 789 5.54 6.71 8.32
CA ALA A 789 4.26 7.32 8.70
C ALA A 789 3.10 6.98 7.75
N ASN A 790 3.41 6.39 6.59
CA ASN A 790 2.43 6.06 5.55
C ASN A 790 2.67 4.66 4.98
N LEU A 791 2.92 3.68 5.86
CA LEU A 791 3.01 2.28 5.47
C LEU A 791 1.64 1.71 5.08
N SER A 792 1.64 0.80 4.11
CA SER A 792 0.46 -0.04 3.83
C SER A 792 0.19 -1.00 4.99
N GLU A 793 -1.03 -1.51 5.11
CA GLU A 793 -1.38 -2.49 6.15
C GLU A 793 -0.44 -3.71 6.12
N ARG A 794 -0.19 -4.23 4.91
CA ARG A 794 0.70 -5.38 4.71
C ARG A 794 2.11 -5.08 5.20
N ASP A 795 2.61 -3.87 4.95
CA ASP A 795 3.94 -3.46 5.36
C ASP A 795 4.02 -3.35 6.89
N ARG A 796 3.03 -2.74 7.57
CA ARG A 796 3.02 -2.66 9.05
C ARG A 796 3.06 -4.03 9.73
N ILE A 797 2.43 -5.03 9.14
CA ILE A 797 2.39 -6.40 9.68
C ILE A 797 3.69 -7.17 9.36
N SER A 798 4.24 -6.98 8.15
CA SER A 798 5.36 -7.77 7.64
C SER A 798 6.74 -7.22 8.03
N ILE A 799 6.86 -5.92 8.26
CA ILE A 799 8.07 -5.26 8.74
C ILE A 799 8.17 -5.48 10.26
N PRO A 800 9.19 -6.21 10.78
CA PRO A 800 9.41 -6.36 12.21
C PRO A 800 9.65 -5.02 12.88
N ALA A 801 9.23 -4.96 14.15
CA ALA A 801 9.61 -3.86 15.03
C ALA A 801 11.13 -3.79 15.22
N SER A 802 11.64 -2.67 15.73
CA SER A 802 13.07 -2.58 16.02
C SER A 802 13.45 -3.56 17.14
N PRO A 803 14.69 -4.08 17.19
CA PRO A 803 15.09 -5.01 18.25
C PRO A 803 14.85 -4.48 19.68
N ASN A 804 15.00 -3.16 19.88
CA ASN A 804 14.75 -2.50 21.16
C ASN A 804 13.26 -2.43 21.52
N ASP A 805 12.36 -2.55 20.54
CA ASP A 805 10.91 -2.51 20.77
C ASP A 805 10.40 -3.81 21.40
N TYR A 806 11.11 -4.93 21.24
CA TYR A 806 10.80 -6.23 21.87
C TYR A 806 11.16 -6.25 23.37
N SER A 807 10.79 -5.17 24.08
CA SER A 807 10.97 -5.01 25.51
C SER A 807 9.76 -5.57 26.29
N PHE A 808 9.98 -5.94 27.54
CA PHE A 808 8.93 -6.46 28.43
C PHE A 808 7.77 -5.46 28.62
N ARG A 809 8.09 -4.15 28.70
CA ARG A 809 7.08 -3.08 28.80
C ARG A 809 6.12 -3.09 27.61
N ASN A 810 6.68 -3.08 26.40
CA ASN A 810 5.90 -3.04 25.17
C ASN A 810 5.13 -4.36 24.95
N TYR A 811 5.73 -5.49 25.33
CA TYR A 811 5.07 -6.80 25.32
C TYR A 811 3.84 -6.83 26.23
N LEU A 812 3.95 -6.38 27.49
CA LEU A 812 2.82 -6.38 28.42
C LEU A 812 1.72 -5.40 27.96
N ALA A 813 2.12 -4.21 27.50
CA ALA A 813 1.22 -3.21 26.93
C ALA A 813 0.42 -3.77 25.73
N TYR A 814 1.07 -4.56 24.87
CA TYR A 814 0.43 -5.22 23.73
C TYR A 814 -0.48 -6.39 24.15
N ALA A 815 0.03 -7.31 24.98
CA ALA A 815 -0.70 -8.51 25.38
C ALA A 815 -2.01 -8.13 26.08
N ILE A 816 -1.95 -7.12 26.95
CA ILE A 816 -3.06 -6.67 27.81
C ILE A 816 -3.57 -5.30 27.37
N TYR A 817 -3.47 -4.99 26.07
CA TYR A 817 -4.04 -3.76 25.52
C TYR A 817 -5.55 -3.73 25.79
N ALA A 818 -5.96 -2.87 26.73
CA ALA A 818 -7.28 -2.90 27.35
C ALA A 818 -8.45 -2.89 26.35
N PRO A 819 -8.45 -2.03 25.30
CA PRO A 819 -9.53 -2.00 24.32
C PRO A 819 -9.76 -3.32 23.59
N LEU A 820 -8.76 -4.21 23.53
CA LEU A 820 -8.86 -5.47 22.79
C LEU A 820 -8.65 -6.70 23.68
N TYR A 821 -8.42 -6.55 24.99
CA TYR A 821 -8.02 -7.65 25.88
C TYR A 821 -9.11 -8.73 26.04
N LEU A 822 -10.35 -8.33 26.31
CA LEU A 822 -11.43 -9.27 26.63
C LEU A 822 -11.87 -10.09 25.42
N THR A 823 -12.41 -9.42 24.39
CA THR A 823 -12.87 -10.06 23.16
C THR A 823 -12.63 -9.19 21.92
N GLY A 824 -11.57 -8.38 21.89
CA GLY A 824 -11.30 -7.52 20.73
C GLY A 824 -10.72 -8.26 19.52
N PRO A 825 -10.80 -7.65 18.32
CA PRO A 825 -10.07 -8.15 17.17
C PRO A 825 -8.58 -8.37 17.44
N ILE A 826 -8.01 -9.40 16.83
CA ILE A 826 -6.62 -9.80 16.99
C ILE A 826 -5.72 -8.94 16.08
N ILE A 827 -4.70 -8.33 16.67
CA ILE A 827 -3.65 -7.59 15.97
C ILE A 827 -2.30 -8.25 16.27
N THR A 828 -1.33 -8.12 15.35
CA THR A 828 0.03 -8.63 15.55
C THR A 828 0.86 -7.64 16.35
N PHE A 829 2.01 -8.08 16.89
CA PHE A 829 2.88 -7.20 17.66
C PHE A 829 3.46 -6.08 16.80
N ASN A 830 3.90 -6.41 15.58
CA ASN A 830 4.46 -5.43 14.65
C ASN A 830 3.45 -4.34 14.27
N ASP A 831 2.20 -4.72 13.98
CA ASP A 831 1.14 -3.76 13.63
C ASP A 831 0.79 -2.88 14.84
N TYR A 832 0.72 -3.44 16.06
CA TYR A 832 0.54 -2.65 17.28
C TYR A 832 1.64 -1.60 17.45
N ILE A 833 2.93 -1.99 17.40
CA ILE A 833 4.06 -1.06 17.58
C ILE A 833 4.08 0.02 16.49
N SER A 834 3.82 -0.35 15.24
CA SER A 834 3.73 0.60 14.12
C SER A 834 2.66 1.68 14.39
N GLN A 835 1.48 1.28 14.85
CA GLN A 835 0.37 2.20 15.15
C GLN A 835 0.59 3.05 16.42
N GLN A 836 1.36 2.53 17.39
CA GLN A 836 1.78 3.33 18.54
C GLN A 836 2.77 4.43 18.13
N ARG A 837 3.70 4.15 17.20
CA ARG A 837 4.64 5.14 16.65
C ARG A 837 3.94 6.17 15.75
N TYR A 838 3.11 5.71 14.82
CA TYR A 838 2.44 6.55 13.84
C TYR A 838 0.94 6.29 13.82
N GLN A 839 0.15 7.34 14.03
CA GLN A 839 -1.30 7.20 13.96
C GLN A 839 -1.74 6.80 12.54
N PRO A 840 -2.55 5.73 12.38
CA PRO A 840 -3.08 5.36 11.08
C PRO A 840 -3.84 6.51 10.40
N ALA A 841 -3.52 6.77 9.13
CA ALA A 841 -4.24 7.75 8.31
C ALA A 841 -5.72 7.36 8.06
N THR A 842 -6.08 6.10 8.31
CA THR A 842 -7.44 5.57 8.22
C THR A 842 -8.36 6.10 9.30
N LEU A 843 -7.82 6.60 10.41
CA LEU A 843 -8.61 7.06 11.56
C LEU A 843 -9.06 8.52 11.35
N SER A 844 -10.38 8.71 11.31
CA SER A 844 -11.04 10.02 11.26
C SER A 844 -12.17 10.05 12.28
N ARG A 845 -12.36 11.19 12.96
CA ARG A 845 -13.45 11.37 13.93
C ARG A 845 -14.83 11.10 13.31
N SER A 846 -15.03 11.55 12.06
CA SER A 846 -16.28 11.33 11.32
C SER A 846 -16.54 9.84 11.06
N ARG A 847 -15.51 9.11 10.62
CA ARG A 847 -15.59 7.66 10.40
C ARG A 847 -15.90 6.91 11.70
N THR A 848 -15.17 7.21 12.78
CA THR A 848 -15.38 6.57 14.09
C THR A 848 -16.79 6.86 14.63
N PHE A 849 -17.31 8.07 14.45
CA PHE A 849 -18.67 8.42 14.85
C PHE A 849 -19.73 7.63 14.04
N LYS A 850 -19.61 7.57 12.71
CA LYS A 850 -20.51 6.75 11.88
C LYS A 850 -20.44 5.26 12.24
N TYR A 851 -19.26 4.75 12.56
CA TYR A 851 -19.08 3.39 13.04
C TYR A 851 -19.78 3.16 14.40
N ALA A 852 -19.74 4.14 15.31
CA ALA A 852 -20.47 4.09 16.59
C ALA A 852 -22.00 4.08 16.37
N VAL A 853 -22.51 4.91 15.44
CA VAL A 853 -23.93 4.88 15.05
C VAL A 853 -24.30 3.51 14.49
N ARG A 854 -23.47 2.93 13.62
CA ARG A 854 -23.68 1.57 13.09
C ARG A 854 -23.74 0.52 14.20
N PHE A 855 -22.85 0.60 15.20
CA PHE A 855 -22.89 -0.28 16.36
C PHE A 855 -24.21 -0.14 17.13
N ALA A 856 -24.68 1.09 17.38
CA ALA A 856 -25.95 1.33 18.06
C ALA A 856 -27.15 0.77 17.29
N LEU A 857 -27.16 0.89 15.94
CA LEU A 857 -28.21 0.30 15.09
C LEU A 857 -28.20 -1.24 15.13
N VAL A 858 -27.02 -1.86 15.16
CA VAL A 858 -26.90 -3.32 15.30
C VAL A 858 -27.36 -3.78 16.69
N LEU A 859 -27.05 -3.01 17.73
CA LEU A 859 -27.52 -3.27 19.08
C LEU A 859 -29.05 -3.21 19.13
N LEU A 860 -29.65 -2.14 18.58
CA LEU A 860 -31.09 -2.02 18.46
C LEU A 860 -31.71 -3.20 17.69
N ALA A 861 -31.06 -3.66 16.61
CA ALA A 861 -31.54 -4.83 15.86
C ALA A 861 -31.54 -6.11 16.71
N MET A 862 -30.51 -6.34 17.52
CA MET A 862 -30.47 -7.48 18.47
C MET A 862 -31.59 -7.38 19.50
N GLU A 863 -31.83 -6.20 20.07
CA GLU A 863 -32.90 -5.98 21.04
C GLU A 863 -34.29 -6.20 20.43
N LEU A 864 -34.51 -5.76 19.19
CA LEU A 864 -35.77 -6.00 18.47
C LEU A 864 -35.97 -7.49 18.16
N VAL A 865 -34.93 -8.19 17.70
CA VAL A 865 -35.01 -9.64 17.43
C VAL A 865 -35.34 -10.39 18.72
N LEU A 866 -34.65 -10.12 19.83
CA LEU A 866 -34.93 -10.78 21.11
C LEU A 866 -36.32 -10.46 21.68
N HIS A 867 -36.91 -9.33 21.29
CA HIS A 867 -38.25 -8.94 21.75
C HIS A 867 -39.37 -9.68 21.01
N TYR A 868 -39.19 -9.97 19.71
CA TYR A 868 -40.23 -10.58 18.89
C TYR A 868 -39.99 -12.06 18.55
N ASP A 869 -38.76 -12.52 18.69
CA ASP A 869 -38.34 -13.87 18.29
C ASP A 869 -37.72 -14.62 19.48
N TYR A 870 -38.50 -15.53 20.07
CA TYR A 870 -38.16 -16.27 21.28
C TYR A 870 -37.41 -17.58 21.01
N VAL A 871 -36.84 -17.73 19.81
CA VAL A 871 -36.03 -18.91 19.38
C VAL A 871 -35.04 -19.38 20.45
N GLY A 872 -34.29 -18.45 21.07
CA GLY A 872 -33.28 -18.81 22.06
C GLY A 872 -33.86 -19.47 23.32
N ALA A 873 -35.06 -19.05 23.75
CA ALA A 873 -35.75 -19.65 24.88
C ALA A 873 -36.33 -21.02 24.51
N ILE A 874 -36.94 -21.13 23.33
CA ILE A 874 -37.50 -22.37 22.81
C ILE A 874 -36.42 -23.43 22.68
N SER A 875 -35.27 -23.09 22.08
CA SER A 875 -34.15 -24.03 21.93
C SER A 875 -33.59 -24.53 23.26
N LYS A 876 -33.58 -23.69 24.32
CA LYS A 876 -33.12 -24.10 25.65
C LYS A 876 -34.13 -24.93 26.42
N SER A 877 -35.43 -24.77 26.15
CA SER A 877 -36.47 -25.59 26.79
C SER A 877 -36.49 -27.04 26.31
N SER A 878 -35.70 -27.37 25.27
CA SER A 878 -35.63 -28.71 24.65
C SER A 878 -37.03 -29.32 24.46
N PRO A 879 -37.92 -28.62 23.72
CA PRO A 879 -39.27 -29.11 23.49
C PRO A 879 -39.23 -30.41 22.70
N ASP A 880 -40.34 -31.14 22.68
CA ASP A 880 -40.47 -32.29 21.78
C ASP A 880 -40.38 -31.81 20.32
N TRP A 881 -39.22 -31.98 19.70
CA TRP A 881 -38.95 -31.55 18.33
C TRP A 881 -39.86 -32.24 17.32
N ALA A 882 -40.42 -33.42 17.64
CA ALA A 882 -41.35 -34.12 16.77
C ALA A 882 -42.70 -33.39 16.61
N SER A 883 -43.03 -32.48 17.53
CA SER A 883 -44.28 -31.70 17.50
C SER A 883 -44.26 -30.55 16.47
N TYR A 884 -43.08 -30.18 15.98
CA TYR A 884 -42.92 -29.10 15.03
C TYR A 884 -42.85 -29.62 13.59
N THR A 885 -43.39 -28.85 12.66
CA THR A 885 -43.22 -29.13 11.24
C THR A 885 -41.76 -28.95 10.80
N PRO A 886 -41.30 -29.64 9.74
CA PRO A 886 -39.95 -29.46 9.21
C PRO A 886 -39.60 -27.99 8.89
N ALA A 887 -40.59 -27.22 8.43
CA ALA A 887 -40.43 -25.79 8.15
C ALA A 887 -40.20 -24.95 9.43
N GLN A 888 -40.97 -25.22 10.49
CA GLN A 888 -40.82 -24.54 11.78
C GLN A 888 -39.46 -24.82 12.39
N ILE A 889 -39.03 -26.09 12.49
CA ILE A 889 -37.74 -26.45 13.07
C ILE A 889 -36.58 -25.83 12.28
N SER A 890 -36.65 -25.88 10.95
CA SER A 890 -35.60 -25.36 10.08
C SER A 890 -35.46 -23.85 10.19
N LEU A 891 -36.58 -23.11 10.27
CA LEU A 891 -36.55 -21.66 10.41
C LEU A 891 -36.15 -21.23 11.82
N LEU A 892 -36.64 -21.92 12.85
CA LEU A 892 -36.19 -21.71 14.24
C LEU A 892 -34.66 -21.88 14.34
N SER A 893 -34.13 -22.92 13.72
CA SER A 893 -32.69 -23.20 13.63
C SER A 893 -31.93 -22.10 12.86
N TYR A 894 -32.50 -21.61 11.76
CA TYR A 894 -31.92 -20.53 10.95
C TYR A 894 -31.86 -19.19 11.71
N PHE A 895 -32.92 -18.80 12.41
CA PHE A 895 -32.93 -17.59 13.25
C PHE A 895 -31.99 -17.72 14.45
N ASN A 896 -31.87 -18.93 15.04
CA ASN A 896 -30.90 -19.18 16.10
C ASN A 896 -29.46 -18.88 15.62
N LEU A 897 -29.12 -19.27 14.38
CA LEU A 897 -27.81 -18.96 13.79
C LEU A 897 -27.60 -17.44 13.60
N HIS A 898 -28.65 -16.68 13.29
CA HIS A 898 -28.58 -15.21 13.21
C HIS A 898 -28.38 -14.56 14.58
N ILE A 899 -29.07 -15.07 15.60
CA ILE A 899 -28.86 -14.62 16.99
C ILE A 899 -27.43 -14.90 17.42
N ILE A 900 -26.86 -16.08 17.12
CA ILE A 900 -25.45 -16.41 17.38
C ILE A 900 -24.52 -15.44 16.64
N TRP A 901 -24.79 -15.12 15.38
CA TRP A 901 -24.00 -14.16 14.61
C TRP A 901 -24.04 -12.75 15.23
N LEU A 902 -25.23 -12.24 15.58
CA LEU A 902 -25.40 -10.92 16.22
C LEU A 902 -24.73 -10.86 17.60
N LYS A 903 -24.89 -11.93 18.40
CA LYS A 903 -24.26 -12.11 19.71
C LYS A 903 -22.74 -11.97 19.66
N LEU A 904 -22.10 -12.50 18.63
CA LEU A 904 -20.64 -12.39 18.46
C LEU A 904 -20.24 -11.05 17.83
N LEU A 905 -21.05 -10.56 16.90
CA LEU A 905 -20.84 -9.28 16.21
C LEU A 905 -20.74 -8.11 17.18
N LEU A 906 -21.64 -8.04 18.17
CA LEU A 906 -21.75 -6.89 19.07
C LEU A 906 -20.50 -6.67 19.94
N PRO A 907 -19.99 -7.65 20.70
CA PRO A 907 -18.74 -7.51 21.44
C PRO A 907 -17.57 -7.13 20.52
N TRP A 908 -17.39 -7.83 19.39
CA TRP A 908 -16.30 -7.52 18.45
C TRP A 908 -16.37 -6.10 17.91
N ARG A 909 -17.56 -5.61 17.56
CA ARG A 909 -17.75 -4.23 17.10
C ARG A 909 -17.48 -3.23 18.22
N PHE A 910 -17.92 -3.52 19.45
CA PHE A 910 -17.73 -2.66 20.60
C PHE A 910 -16.24 -2.49 20.95
N PHE A 911 -15.50 -3.59 21.10
CA PHE A 911 -14.06 -3.53 21.42
C PHE A 911 -13.25 -2.92 20.28
N ARG A 912 -13.66 -3.16 19.02
CA ARG A 912 -13.12 -2.42 17.88
C ARG A 912 -13.40 -0.91 18.00
N LEU A 913 -14.63 -0.48 18.27
CA LEU A 913 -14.97 0.93 18.46
C LEU A 913 -14.09 1.55 19.57
N TRP A 914 -13.92 0.86 20.69
CA TRP A 914 -13.04 1.33 21.77
C TRP A 914 -11.60 1.56 21.27
N SER A 915 -11.03 0.61 20.52
CA SER A 915 -9.69 0.78 19.95
C SER A 915 -9.60 1.93 18.93
N LEU A 916 -10.64 2.13 18.11
CA LEU A 916 -10.70 3.23 17.12
C LEU A 916 -10.74 4.59 17.80
N VAL A 917 -11.46 4.71 18.93
CA VAL A 917 -11.50 5.93 19.75
C VAL A 917 -10.13 6.17 20.40
N ASP A 918 -9.44 5.11 20.82
CA ASP A 918 -8.10 5.20 21.42
C ASP A 918 -6.98 5.55 20.41
N GLY A 919 -7.20 5.25 19.13
CA GLY A 919 -6.30 5.60 18.04
C GLY A 919 -5.56 4.41 17.41
N VAL A 920 -6.07 3.19 17.57
CA VAL A 920 -5.59 1.97 16.91
C VAL A 920 -6.69 1.45 15.99
N ASP A 921 -6.36 1.12 14.74
CA ASP A 921 -7.30 0.59 13.73
C ASP A 921 -7.07 -0.91 13.54
N PRO A 922 -7.79 -1.79 14.26
CA PRO A 922 -7.76 -3.23 14.01
C PRO A 922 -8.76 -3.63 12.92
N PRO A 923 -8.62 -4.83 12.32
CA PRO A 923 -9.52 -5.31 11.27
C PRO A 923 -10.94 -5.58 11.77
N GLU A 924 -11.93 -5.32 10.91
CA GLU A 924 -13.32 -5.73 11.15
C GLU A 924 -13.48 -7.27 11.09
N ASN A 925 -14.13 -7.85 12.10
CA ASN A 925 -14.28 -9.30 12.23
C ASN A 925 -15.41 -9.93 11.42
N MET A 926 -16.45 -9.16 11.08
CA MET A 926 -17.63 -9.66 10.38
C MET A 926 -17.94 -8.77 9.19
N LEU A 927 -17.63 -9.29 7.99
CA LEU A 927 -17.76 -8.56 6.74
C LEU A 927 -19.19 -8.56 6.21
N ARG A 928 -19.79 -9.75 6.23
CA ARG A 928 -21.10 -10.03 5.65
C ARG A 928 -21.99 -10.69 6.68
N CYS A 929 -23.30 -10.51 6.52
CA CYS A 929 -24.28 -11.29 7.27
C CYS A 929 -24.09 -12.78 6.96
N VAL A 930 -24.40 -13.67 7.90
CA VAL A 930 -24.32 -15.12 7.68
C VAL A 930 -25.06 -15.54 6.41
N SER A 931 -26.18 -14.88 6.10
CA SER A 931 -26.99 -15.13 4.90
C SER A 931 -26.55 -14.36 3.64
N ASP A 932 -25.39 -13.69 3.64
CA ASP A 932 -24.71 -13.17 2.43
C ASP A 932 -23.40 -13.93 2.19
N ASN A 933 -23.41 -15.25 2.42
CA ASN A 933 -22.30 -16.16 2.16
C ASN A 933 -22.80 -17.44 1.48
N TYR A 934 -22.38 -17.68 0.24
CA TYR A 934 -22.72 -18.88 -0.55
C TYR A 934 -21.55 -19.86 -0.74
N SER A 935 -20.33 -19.45 -0.36
CA SER A 935 -19.09 -20.23 -0.49
C SER A 935 -18.52 -20.48 0.88
N THR A 936 -18.19 -21.73 1.19
CA THR A 936 -17.63 -22.12 2.49
C THR A 936 -16.24 -21.50 2.65
N LEU A 937 -15.40 -21.56 1.61
CA LEU A 937 -14.08 -20.93 1.63
C LEU A 937 -14.15 -19.41 1.84
N SER A 938 -15.12 -18.76 1.20
CA SER A 938 -15.28 -17.32 1.27
C SER A 938 -15.91 -16.88 2.61
N PHE A 939 -16.80 -17.70 3.19
CA PHE A 939 -17.34 -17.51 4.53
C PHE A 939 -16.21 -17.40 5.57
N TRP A 940 -15.25 -18.32 5.57
CA TRP A 940 -14.12 -18.28 6.52
C TRP A 940 -13.20 -17.08 6.34
N ARG A 941 -13.14 -16.48 5.13
CA ARG A 941 -12.42 -15.22 4.89
C ARG A 941 -13.15 -14.01 5.48
N GLY A 942 -14.49 -14.07 5.57
CA GLY A 942 -15.35 -13.00 6.09
C GLY A 942 -15.76 -13.15 7.56
N TRP A 943 -15.65 -14.36 8.11
CA TRP A 943 -15.99 -14.71 9.49
C TRP A 943 -14.77 -14.64 10.42
N HIS A 944 -14.90 -13.91 11.52
CA HIS A 944 -13.86 -13.70 12.54
C HIS A 944 -12.52 -13.34 11.88
N ARG A 945 -12.57 -12.37 10.96
CA ARG A 945 -11.49 -12.06 10.01
C ARG A 945 -10.12 -11.88 10.65
N SER A 946 -10.05 -11.24 11.83
CA SER A 946 -8.77 -11.05 12.54
C SER A 946 -8.14 -12.39 12.90
N TYR A 947 -8.95 -13.34 13.35
CA TYR A 947 -8.51 -14.69 13.70
C TYR A 947 -8.15 -15.50 12.46
N TYR A 948 -8.95 -15.43 11.39
CA TYR A 948 -8.61 -16.05 10.12
C TYR A 948 -7.22 -15.57 9.61
N ARG A 949 -6.96 -14.26 9.62
CA ARG A 949 -5.67 -13.69 9.23
C ARG A 949 -4.53 -14.13 10.14
N TRP A 950 -4.80 -14.30 11.43
CA TRP A 950 -3.85 -14.81 12.40
C TRP A 950 -3.48 -16.28 12.10
N LEU A 951 -4.48 -17.15 11.87
CA LEU A 951 -4.28 -18.55 11.47
C LEU A 951 -3.47 -18.64 10.18
N LEU A 952 -3.77 -17.78 9.21
CA LEU A 952 -3.01 -17.72 7.96
C LEU A 952 -1.53 -17.45 8.21
N ARG A 953 -1.22 -16.41 8.99
CA ARG A 953 0.15 -15.95 9.22
C ARG A 953 0.97 -16.92 10.06
N TYR A 954 0.41 -17.45 11.15
CA TYR A 954 1.18 -18.17 12.17
C TYR A 954 1.08 -19.70 12.07
N ILE A 955 0.10 -20.25 11.33
CA ILE A 955 -0.06 -21.70 11.16
C ILE A 955 -0.02 -22.08 9.68
N TYR A 956 -0.95 -21.57 8.88
CA TYR A 956 -1.18 -22.04 7.52
C TYR A 956 0.00 -21.78 6.56
N ILE A 957 0.51 -20.55 6.50
CA ILE A 957 1.62 -20.17 5.63
C ILE A 957 2.91 -20.91 6.06
N PRO A 958 3.30 -20.95 7.35
CA PRO A 958 4.45 -21.74 7.80
C PRO A 958 4.39 -23.24 7.47
N LEU A 959 3.19 -23.84 7.40
CA LEU A 959 3.01 -25.25 7.03
C LEU A 959 3.04 -25.52 5.52
N GLY A 960 3.12 -24.48 4.68
CA GLY A 960 3.27 -24.58 3.23
C GLY A 960 2.05 -24.16 2.41
N GLY A 961 0.98 -23.68 3.04
CA GLY A 961 -0.22 -23.17 2.34
C GLY A 961 -1.03 -24.25 1.61
N SER A 962 -1.72 -23.87 0.52
CA SER A 962 -2.43 -24.80 -0.36
C SER A 962 -1.72 -24.95 -1.70
N SER A 963 -1.58 -26.20 -2.14
CA SER A 963 -1.23 -26.53 -3.51
C SER A 963 -1.93 -27.82 -3.92
N PHE A 964 -2.52 -27.81 -5.11
CA PHE A 964 -3.25 -28.96 -5.68
C PHE A 964 -2.65 -29.42 -7.01
N ARG A 965 -1.36 -29.12 -7.26
CA ARG A 965 -0.68 -29.45 -8.52
C ARG A 965 -0.33 -30.93 -8.64
N SER A 966 -0.12 -31.60 -7.51
CA SER A 966 0.12 -33.04 -7.42
C SER A 966 -0.75 -33.68 -6.33
N GLY A 967 -0.98 -35.00 -6.41
CA GLY A 967 -1.74 -35.72 -5.39
C GLY A 967 -1.10 -35.62 -3.99
N ALA A 968 0.24 -35.65 -3.92
CA ALA A 968 0.97 -35.47 -2.66
C ALA A 968 0.78 -34.07 -2.07
N GLU A 969 0.78 -33.02 -2.89
CA GLU A 969 0.51 -31.64 -2.45
C GLU A 969 -0.95 -31.44 -2.01
N ALA A 970 -1.90 -32.09 -2.70
CA ALA A 970 -3.30 -32.07 -2.29
C ALA A 970 -3.48 -32.71 -0.90
N VAL A 971 -2.84 -33.86 -0.64
CA VAL A 971 -2.85 -34.50 0.68
C VAL A 971 -2.21 -33.58 1.72
N ARG A 972 -1.06 -32.96 1.43
CA ARG A 972 -0.43 -31.97 2.33
C ARG A 972 -1.37 -30.80 2.64
N THR A 973 -2.11 -30.32 1.66
CA THR A 973 -3.08 -29.23 1.83
C THR A 973 -4.24 -29.65 2.75
N VAL A 974 -4.78 -30.85 2.56
CA VAL A 974 -5.83 -31.40 3.45
C VAL A 974 -5.31 -31.58 4.88
N VAL A 975 -4.11 -32.11 5.05
CA VAL A 975 -3.45 -32.22 6.37
C VAL A 975 -3.26 -30.83 6.99
N THR A 976 -2.85 -29.84 6.21
CA THR A 976 -2.70 -28.46 6.69
C THR A 976 -4.05 -27.89 7.15
N TYR A 977 -5.14 -28.12 6.42
CA TYR A 977 -6.48 -27.74 6.86
C TYR A 977 -6.90 -28.48 8.14
N LEU A 978 -6.65 -29.79 8.23
CA LEU A 978 -6.94 -30.57 9.44
C LEU A 978 -6.20 -30.01 10.66
N VAL A 979 -4.91 -29.67 10.52
CA VAL A 979 -4.11 -29.07 11.61
C VAL A 979 -4.67 -27.71 12.01
N VAL A 980 -4.97 -26.84 11.04
CA VAL A 980 -5.57 -25.52 11.31
C VAL A 980 -6.90 -25.66 12.04
N PHE A 981 -7.82 -26.50 11.55
CA PHE A 981 -9.15 -26.68 12.16
C PHE A 981 -9.11 -27.44 13.48
N THR A 982 -8.12 -28.30 13.69
CA THR A 982 -7.86 -28.92 15.00
C THR A 982 -7.43 -27.86 16.00
N PHE A 983 -6.53 -26.95 15.62
CA PHE A 983 -6.17 -25.81 16.48
C PHE A 983 -7.38 -24.91 16.76
N VAL A 984 -8.21 -24.63 15.74
CA VAL A 984 -9.45 -23.86 15.92
C VAL A 984 -10.37 -24.52 16.95
N ALA A 985 -10.58 -25.83 16.86
CA ALA A 985 -11.39 -26.58 17.82
C ALA A 985 -10.78 -26.49 19.24
N LEU A 986 -9.49 -26.84 19.39
CA LEU A 986 -8.78 -26.82 20.68
C LEU A 986 -8.77 -25.44 21.34
N TRP A 987 -8.68 -24.37 20.55
CA TRP A 987 -8.68 -23.00 21.05
C TRP A 987 -10.08 -22.55 21.54
N HIS A 988 -11.14 -23.08 20.95
CA HIS A 988 -12.52 -22.76 21.33
C HIS A 988 -13.01 -23.57 22.54
N ASP A 989 -12.77 -24.88 22.54
CA ASP A 989 -13.11 -25.78 23.65
C ASP A 989 -12.24 -27.04 23.55
N ILE A 990 -11.76 -27.50 24.69
CA ILE A 990 -10.98 -28.74 24.80
C ILE A 990 -11.89 -29.97 24.76
N LYS A 991 -13.20 -29.80 24.98
CA LYS A 991 -14.17 -30.89 24.81
C LYS A 991 -14.22 -31.34 23.35
N LEU A 992 -14.15 -32.66 23.15
CA LEU A 992 -14.05 -33.30 21.82
C LEU A 992 -15.22 -33.02 20.86
N ASN A 993 -16.32 -32.43 21.33
CA ASN A 993 -17.49 -32.11 20.52
C ASN A 993 -17.18 -31.11 19.41
N LEU A 994 -16.37 -30.08 19.71
CA LEU A 994 -15.96 -29.07 18.72
C LEU A 994 -14.90 -29.59 17.74
N LEU A 995 -14.19 -30.66 18.11
CA LEU A 995 -13.24 -31.31 17.21
C LEU A 995 -13.97 -32.02 16.05
N ILE A 996 -15.07 -32.72 16.35
CA ILE A 996 -15.92 -33.35 15.33
C ILE A 996 -16.45 -32.30 14.36
N TRP A 997 -16.96 -31.19 14.88
CA TRP A 997 -17.40 -30.05 14.06
C TRP A 997 -16.27 -29.52 13.16
N GLY A 998 -15.08 -29.29 13.73
CA GLY A 998 -13.93 -28.78 12.97
C GLY A 998 -13.52 -29.69 11.82
N TRP A 999 -13.55 -31.00 12.01
CA TRP A 999 -13.24 -31.98 10.97
C TRP A 999 -14.35 -32.10 9.92
N LEU A 1000 -15.63 -32.03 10.34
CA LEU A 1000 -16.75 -31.97 9.39
C LEU A 1000 -16.64 -30.75 8.48
N VAL A 1001 -16.22 -29.59 8.99
CA VAL A 1001 -15.97 -28.40 8.16
C VAL A 1001 -14.89 -28.68 7.12
N VAL A 1002 -13.80 -29.36 7.47
CA VAL A 1002 -12.75 -29.73 6.51
C VAL A 1002 -13.29 -30.66 5.42
N VAL A 1003 -14.11 -31.65 5.79
CA VAL A 1003 -14.79 -32.53 4.84
C VAL A 1003 -15.68 -31.72 3.89
N PHE A 1004 -16.42 -30.72 4.41
CA PHE A 1004 -17.31 -29.88 3.61
C PHE A 1004 -16.59 -28.86 2.71
N PHE A 1005 -15.30 -28.59 2.90
CA PHE A 1005 -14.51 -27.86 1.89
C PHE A 1005 -14.21 -28.69 0.64
N LEU A 1006 -14.06 -30.01 0.79
CA LEU A 1006 -13.60 -30.86 -0.31
C LEU A 1006 -14.56 -30.84 -1.52
N PRO A 1007 -15.89 -30.90 -1.35
CA PRO A 1007 -16.83 -30.77 -2.47
C PRO A 1007 -16.68 -29.44 -3.22
N GLU A 1008 -16.50 -28.32 -2.51
CA GLU A 1008 -16.32 -27.01 -3.15
C GLU A 1008 -15.02 -26.97 -3.97
N ILE A 1009 -13.92 -27.48 -3.39
CA ILE A 1009 -12.61 -27.56 -4.06
C ILE A 1009 -12.67 -28.51 -5.27
N ALA A 1010 -13.28 -29.68 -5.11
CA ALA A 1010 -13.45 -30.67 -6.17
C ALA A 1010 -14.33 -30.10 -7.31
N ALA A 1011 -15.42 -29.42 -6.98
CA ALA A 1011 -16.29 -28.77 -7.97
C ALA A 1011 -15.53 -27.65 -8.72
N ALA A 1012 -14.75 -26.83 -8.02
CA ALA A 1012 -13.92 -25.80 -8.66
C ALA A 1012 -12.86 -26.39 -9.60
N TYR A 1013 -12.31 -27.55 -9.26
CA TYR A 1013 -11.36 -28.29 -10.09
C TYR A 1013 -12.02 -28.98 -11.30
N LEU A 1014 -13.18 -29.62 -11.11
CA LEU A 1014 -13.92 -30.33 -12.16
C LEU A 1014 -14.58 -29.36 -13.16
N PHE A 1015 -15.07 -28.22 -12.68
CA PHE A 1015 -15.79 -27.22 -13.47
C PHE A 1015 -15.05 -25.85 -13.47
N PRO A 1016 -13.85 -25.77 -14.06
CA PRO A 1016 -13.09 -24.53 -14.10
C PRO A 1016 -13.77 -23.50 -15.01
N ARG A 1017 -13.84 -22.24 -14.56
CA ARG A 1017 -14.50 -21.12 -15.27
C ARG A 1017 -14.12 -21.02 -16.75
N ARG A 1018 -12.86 -21.29 -17.10
CA ARG A 1018 -12.35 -21.23 -18.48
C ARG A 1018 -13.08 -22.13 -19.46
N LYS A 1019 -13.53 -23.31 -19.02
CA LYS A 1019 -14.29 -24.25 -19.88
C LYS A 1019 -15.71 -23.75 -20.17
N TRP A 1020 -16.19 -22.76 -19.43
CA TRP A 1020 -17.57 -22.28 -19.48
C TRP A 1020 -17.69 -20.81 -19.94
N GLU A 1021 -16.61 -20.21 -20.45
CA GLU A 1021 -16.60 -18.83 -20.96
C GLU A 1021 -17.62 -18.61 -22.09
N SER A 1022 -17.92 -19.65 -22.88
CA SER A 1022 -18.93 -19.60 -23.95
C SER A 1022 -20.38 -19.63 -23.45
N ARG A 1023 -20.63 -20.04 -22.19
CA ARG A 1023 -21.97 -20.19 -21.61
C ARG A 1023 -22.02 -19.62 -20.18
N PRO A 1024 -21.86 -18.30 -20.01
CA PRO A 1024 -21.75 -17.66 -18.70
C PRO A 1024 -23.01 -17.84 -17.84
N THR A 1025 -24.20 -17.81 -18.42
CA THR A 1025 -25.46 -18.06 -17.70
C THR A 1025 -25.54 -19.49 -17.18
N ALA A 1026 -25.17 -20.48 -17.99
CA ALA A 1026 -25.17 -21.89 -17.55
C ALA A 1026 -24.15 -22.12 -16.44
N TYR A 1027 -22.98 -21.48 -16.53
CA TYR A 1027 -21.97 -21.52 -15.47
C TYR A 1027 -22.49 -20.91 -14.17
N ARG A 1028 -23.14 -19.74 -14.24
CA ARG A 1028 -23.78 -19.10 -13.08
C ARG A 1028 -24.82 -20.03 -12.44
N MET A 1029 -25.68 -20.69 -13.23
CA MET A 1029 -26.68 -21.63 -12.69
C MET A 1029 -26.02 -22.84 -12.03
N LEU A 1030 -24.96 -23.39 -12.62
CA LEU A 1030 -24.18 -24.48 -12.03
C LEU A 1030 -23.53 -24.06 -10.70
N CYS A 1031 -22.90 -22.89 -10.66
CA CYS A 1031 -22.32 -22.33 -9.44
C CYS A 1031 -23.39 -22.07 -8.37
N CYS A 1032 -24.59 -21.63 -8.78
CA CYS A 1032 -25.70 -21.41 -7.86
C CYS A 1032 -26.18 -22.73 -7.24
N ALA A 1033 -26.33 -23.79 -8.05
CA ALA A 1033 -26.69 -25.11 -7.55
C ALA A 1033 -25.64 -25.67 -6.58
N GLY A 1034 -24.34 -25.52 -6.90
CA GLY A 1034 -23.25 -25.84 -5.98
C GLY A 1034 -23.28 -25.00 -4.69
N GLY A 1035 -23.62 -23.72 -4.81
CA GLY A 1035 -23.79 -22.80 -3.68
C GLY A 1035 -24.91 -23.22 -2.73
N VAL A 1036 -26.05 -23.69 -3.25
CA VAL A 1036 -27.15 -24.23 -2.42
C VAL A 1036 -26.64 -25.43 -1.61
N GLY A 1037 -25.91 -26.34 -2.25
CA GLY A 1037 -25.26 -27.46 -1.57
C GLY A 1037 -24.30 -27.02 -0.47
N ASN A 1038 -23.46 -26.02 -0.73
CA ASN A 1038 -22.52 -25.48 0.27
C ASN A 1038 -23.24 -24.85 1.46
N VAL A 1039 -24.28 -24.06 1.23
CA VAL A 1039 -25.08 -23.44 2.30
C VAL A 1039 -25.75 -24.50 3.17
N LEU A 1040 -26.35 -25.53 2.56
CA LEU A 1040 -26.97 -26.63 3.30
C LEU A 1040 -25.94 -27.43 4.12
N MET A 1041 -24.76 -27.70 3.58
CA MET A 1041 -23.66 -28.35 4.31
C MET A 1041 -23.18 -27.50 5.50
N MET A 1042 -23.04 -26.17 5.31
CA MET A 1042 -22.67 -25.28 6.40
C MET A 1042 -23.73 -25.13 7.48
N ILE A 1043 -25.01 -25.08 7.10
CA ILE A 1043 -26.11 -25.12 8.08
C ILE A 1043 -26.02 -26.43 8.87
N SER A 1044 -25.92 -27.56 8.18
CA SER A 1044 -25.81 -28.88 8.81
C SER A 1044 -24.63 -28.97 9.78
N ALA A 1045 -23.44 -28.52 9.37
CA ALA A 1045 -22.24 -28.50 10.21
C ALA A 1045 -22.48 -27.73 11.50
N ASN A 1046 -22.98 -26.50 11.40
CA ASN A 1046 -23.17 -25.62 12.54
C ASN A 1046 -24.31 -26.08 13.45
N LEU A 1047 -25.34 -26.75 12.90
CA LEU A 1047 -26.38 -27.38 13.70
C LEU A 1047 -25.84 -28.53 14.55
N VAL A 1048 -24.96 -29.37 14.00
CA VAL A 1048 -24.28 -30.43 14.74
C VAL A 1048 -23.38 -29.86 15.84
N GLY A 1049 -22.61 -28.81 15.51
CA GLY A 1049 -21.63 -28.24 16.44
C GLY A 1049 -22.22 -27.41 17.58
N PHE A 1050 -23.31 -26.66 17.33
CA PHE A 1050 -23.76 -25.59 18.24
C PHE A 1050 -25.25 -25.60 18.60
N ALA A 1051 -26.08 -26.48 18.03
CA ALA A 1051 -27.52 -26.47 18.27
C ALA A 1051 -28.08 -27.84 18.70
N VAL A 1052 -28.15 -28.81 17.79
CA VAL A 1052 -28.97 -30.02 17.93
C VAL A 1052 -28.15 -31.33 18.02
N GLY A 1053 -26.84 -31.28 17.76
CA GLY A 1053 -25.98 -32.47 17.77
C GLY A 1053 -26.21 -33.40 16.57
N LEU A 1054 -25.54 -34.56 16.57
CA LEU A 1054 -25.68 -35.57 15.51
C LEU A 1054 -27.06 -36.21 15.50
N ASP A 1055 -27.59 -36.55 16.68
CA ASP A 1055 -28.90 -37.19 16.82
C ASP A 1055 -30.04 -36.26 16.34
N GLY A 1056 -29.92 -34.96 16.63
CA GLY A 1056 -30.87 -33.96 16.16
C GLY A 1056 -30.81 -33.74 14.65
N LEU A 1057 -29.61 -33.73 14.05
CA LEU A 1057 -29.47 -33.67 12.59
C LEU A 1057 -30.08 -34.92 11.93
N GLU A 1058 -29.84 -36.10 12.47
CA GLU A 1058 -30.42 -37.35 11.98
C GLU A 1058 -31.96 -37.30 12.04
N SER A 1059 -32.53 -36.78 13.12
CA SER A 1059 -33.97 -36.58 13.27
C SER A 1059 -34.52 -35.61 12.22
N ILE A 1060 -33.85 -34.47 11.98
CA ILE A 1060 -34.25 -33.50 10.94
C ILE A 1060 -34.20 -34.13 9.55
N VAL A 1061 -33.12 -34.84 9.21
CA VAL A 1061 -32.96 -35.50 7.91
C VAL A 1061 -34.04 -36.56 7.72
N LYS A 1062 -34.28 -37.42 8.72
CA LYS A 1062 -35.36 -38.41 8.67
C LYS A 1062 -36.73 -37.74 8.52
N GLY A 1063 -36.99 -36.65 9.24
CA GLY A 1063 -38.24 -35.90 9.14
C GLY A 1063 -38.47 -35.28 7.75
N ILE A 1064 -37.42 -34.80 7.09
CA ILE A 1064 -37.51 -34.26 5.73
C ILE A 1064 -37.88 -35.34 4.70
N PHE A 1065 -37.32 -36.55 4.84
CA PHE A 1065 -37.53 -37.65 3.87
C PHE A 1065 -38.69 -38.59 4.21
N ARG A 1066 -39.30 -38.47 5.38
CA ARG A 1066 -40.40 -39.33 5.83
C ARG A 1066 -41.75 -38.97 5.22
N ASP A 1067 -42.07 -37.67 5.16
CA ASP A 1067 -43.39 -37.17 4.78
C ASP A 1067 -43.34 -36.31 3.50
N TYR A 1068 -44.42 -36.32 2.72
CA TYR A 1068 -44.54 -35.49 1.50
C TYR A 1068 -44.36 -33.99 1.78
N SER A 1069 -44.84 -33.52 2.94
CA SER A 1069 -44.65 -32.15 3.42
C SER A 1069 -43.18 -31.78 3.60
N GLY A 1070 -42.35 -32.73 4.07
CA GLY A 1070 -40.90 -32.56 4.22
C GLY A 1070 -40.19 -32.42 2.88
N LEU A 1071 -40.57 -33.22 1.87
CA LEU A 1071 -40.02 -33.11 0.53
C LEU A 1071 -40.40 -31.80 -0.16
N VAL A 1072 -41.67 -31.39 -0.04
CA VAL A 1072 -42.14 -30.08 -0.55
C VAL A 1072 -41.39 -28.94 0.12
N PHE A 1073 -41.19 -29.01 1.44
CA PHE A 1073 -40.38 -28.04 2.16
C PHE A 1073 -38.93 -28.00 1.64
N LEU A 1074 -38.28 -29.15 1.46
CA LEU A 1074 -36.91 -29.22 0.96
C LEU A 1074 -36.77 -28.57 -0.43
N VAL A 1075 -37.67 -28.89 -1.36
CA VAL A 1075 -37.67 -28.30 -2.71
C VAL A 1075 -37.91 -26.79 -2.63
N THR A 1076 -38.84 -26.35 -1.78
CA THR A 1076 -39.14 -24.92 -1.58
C THR A 1076 -37.95 -24.18 -0.98
N ALA A 1077 -37.30 -24.75 0.05
CA ALA A 1077 -36.12 -24.20 0.70
C ALA A 1077 -34.93 -24.12 -0.26
N CYS A 1078 -34.65 -25.19 -1.02
CA CYS A 1078 -33.61 -25.18 -2.06
C CYS A 1078 -33.88 -24.12 -3.13
N SER A 1079 -35.13 -23.94 -3.54
CA SER A 1079 -35.53 -22.91 -4.52
C SER A 1079 -35.35 -21.50 -3.95
N ALA A 1080 -35.75 -21.27 -2.69
CA ALA A 1080 -35.55 -19.99 -2.02
C ALA A 1080 -34.06 -19.66 -1.83
N LEU A 1081 -33.25 -20.64 -1.41
CA LEU A 1081 -31.79 -20.51 -1.32
C LEU A 1081 -31.17 -20.23 -2.68
N PHE A 1082 -31.64 -20.90 -3.74
CA PHE A 1082 -31.18 -20.64 -5.10
C PHE A 1082 -31.41 -19.19 -5.50
N VAL A 1083 -32.61 -18.65 -5.26
CA VAL A 1083 -32.93 -17.24 -5.51
C VAL A 1083 -32.05 -16.31 -4.67
N GLY A 1084 -31.87 -16.61 -3.38
CA GLY A 1084 -30.99 -15.86 -2.49
C GLY A 1084 -29.55 -15.80 -3.00
N ILE A 1085 -29.01 -16.92 -3.47
CA ILE A 1085 -27.63 -16.99 -4.00
C ILE A 1085 -27.50 -16.24 -5.33
N GLN A 1086 -28.51 -16.25 -6.20
CA GLN A 1086 -28.51 -15.43 -7.41
C GLN A 1086 -28.43 -13.93 -7.08
N VAL A 1087 -29.16 -13.51 -6.05
CA VAL A 1087 -29.08 -12.14 -5.54
C VAL A 1087 -27.69 -11.85 -4.99
N MET A 1088 -27.08 -12.77 -4.24
CA MET A 1088 -25.69 -12.62 -3.77
C MET A 1088 -24.70 -12.49 -4.93
N PHE A 1089 -24.85 -13.25 -6.01
CA PHE A 1089 -24.01 -13.12 -7.21
C PHE A 1089 -24.12 -11.73 -7.84
N GLU A 1090 -25.33 -11.19 -7.97
CA GLU A 1090 -25.53 -9.85 -8.50
C GLU A 1090 -24.98 -8.77 -7.56
N ILE A 1091 -25.04 -8.97 -6.23
CA ILE A 1091 -24.37 -8.11 -5.26
C ILE A 1091 -22.85 -8.12 -5.49
N ARG A 1092 -22.22 -9.30 -5.68
CA ARG A 1092 -20.78 -9.38 -6.03
C ARG A 1092 -20.45 -8.70 -7.36
N GLN A 1093 -21.32 -8.83 -8.37
CA GLN A 1093 -21.13 -8.09 -9.63
C GLN A 1093 -21.29 -6.58 -9.45
N SER A 1094 -22.20 -6.13 -8.59
CA SER A 1094 -22.36 -4.72 -8.22
C SER A 1094 -21.12 -4.15 -7.55
N GLU A 1095 -20.50 -4.91 -6.65
CA GLU A 1095 -19.22 -4.57 -6.03
C GLU A 1095 -18.12 -4.45 -7.09
N LEU A 1096 -17.99 -5.42 -8.01
CA LEU A 1096 -17.00 -5.39 -9.09
C LEU A 1096 -17.18 -4.20 -10.04
N ARG A 1097 -18.42 -3.83 -10.37
CA ARG A 1097 -18.74 -2.63 -11.17
C ARG A 1097 -18.30 -1.34 -10.46
N ARG A 1098 -18.27 -1.33 -9.13
CA ARG A 1098 -17.75 -0.23 -8.32
C ARG A 1098 -16.24 -0.31 -8.07
N GLY A 1099 -15.55 -1.28 -8.66
CA GLY A 1099 -14.12 -1.52 -8.43
C GLY A 1099 -13.79 -2.12 -7.05
N ILE A 1100 -14.79 -2.69 -6.36
CA ILE A 1100 -14.66 -3.25 -5.01
C ILE A 1100 -14.54 -4.76 -5.12
N ASN A 1101 -13.55 -5.34 -4.44
CA ASN A 1101 -13.38 -6.78 -4.33
C ASN A 1101 -13.00 -7.16 -2.90
N LEU A 1102 -13.98 -7.63 -2.12
CA LEU A 1102 -13.79 -8.02 -0.73
C LEU A 1102 -13.05 -9.35 -0.56
N LYS A 1103 -12.87 -10.10 -1.67
CA LYS A 1103 -12.28 -11.46 -1.69
C LYS A 1103 -12.99 -12.43 -0.73
N CYS A 1104 -14.29 -12.22 -0.47
CA CYS A 1104 -15.17 -13.05 0.36
C CYS A 1104 -16.66 -13.01 -0.09
#